data_AF-A0A9R1HQM2-F1
#
_entry.id   AF-A0A9R1HQM2-F1
#
_cell.length_a   1.000
_cell.length_b   1.000
_cell.length_c   1.000
_cell.angle_alpha   90.00
_cell.angle_beta   90.00
_cell.angle_gamma   90.00
#
_symmetry.space_group_name_H-M   'P 1'
#
loop_
_entity.id
_entity.type
_entity.pdbx_description
1 polymer ?
#
loop_
_entity_poly.entity_id
_entity_poly.type
_entity_poly.pdbx_seq_one_letter_code
_entity_poly.pdbx_strand_id
1 'polypeptide(L)'
;MVDPVTGLGIGMKALGWVASPIISELFKKCSTYLSFDASEKLRQLGPKLILLERAMEVFDKIPGRDRLEKLFEDLKSAFYEAEDILDDVEYHCLEKEIHSMPPRKRDWVKKLLPSQCLKIKETGMPKKELKDSLEKIEGIINTAYKFVEHLKLLTVSNVQGSQAVPASSGGLATTAAPPPIVIGRDKERDQIIAMLHEKEGDDQLDTNSNLCYSVIGIHGIGGSGKSTLAQLVCDHEKKYKQEKRDGHFDLVMWVHVSQNFSVDTIFKEMFEAATGHSCAHFNNLNTLQDKLEEKLHGKRFLLVLDDIWCNIKDERQQGELRKIVSPLKAGEVGSKVLVTSRSEDALLVLGAIKPTCIPIPDLDAQVFHSLLMHYALEGVVIDDHVRRRLSMIGADIAKKLKGSPLAARIVGRRLGRRPKAEFWVTVKNGKLVDGTMGALWWSYQHLDQQARRCFAYCSIFPRRRQLYLDELIKLWVAEGFIRTPNEREDVEDVGREYFDELASTSFLQKAGKYNGNDYYLLHDLVYDLAEMVAGSDCFRIENGWRWEEPKRGVGWRGDVPLSVRYLFVQNYDAELITKKILKLKSLRTLIIDAIEMYTPVEEKVIASIFKKLQKLRVLTVGCCNNWVIRKPDVLYIPEAIIELKHLRYLAFRTNMLCREWIFPTSAG
;
A
#
# COMPACT_ATOMS: atom_id res chain seq x y z
N MET A 1 1.60 8.77 30.37
CA MET A 1 2.81 8.61 29.53
C MET A 1 2.36 8.08 28.19
N VAL A 2 2.70 8.76 27.10
CA VAL A 2 2.34 8.34 25.73
C VAL A 2 3.35 7.27 25.28
N ASP A 3 2.84 6.20 24.67
CA ASP A 3 3.61 5.07 24.15
C ASP A 3 4.68 5.54 23.12
N PRO A 4 5.96 5.13 23.25
CA PRO A 4 7.05 5.53 22.35
C PRO A 4 6.79 5.20 20.86
N VAL A 5 5.97 4.18 20.57
CA VAL A 5 5.60 3.81 19.20
C VAL A 5 4.58 4.79 18.61
N THR A 6 3.66 5.26 19.44
CA THR A 6 2.69 6.30 19.07
C THR A 6 3.38 7.64 18.84
N GLY A 7 4.43 7.93 19.61
CA GLY A 7 5.32 9.07 19.37
C GLY A 7 6.04 8.97 18.02
N LEU A 8 6.75 7.87 17.79
CA LEU A 8 7.51 7.65 16.56
C LEU A 8 6.62 7.81 15.31
N GLY A 9 5.38 7.30 15.38
CA GLY A 9 4.39 7.42 14.32
C GLY A 9 3.93 8.85 14.02
N ILE A 10 3.82 9.72 15.04
CA ILE A 10 3.46 11.14 14.86
C ILE A 10 4.65 11.93 14.29
N GLY A 11 5.86 11.68 14.80
CA GLY A 11 7.09 12.25 14.26
C GLY A 11 7.30 11.87 12.78
N MET A 12 7.08 10.61 12.42
CA MET A 12 7.19 10.10 11.05
C MET A 12 6.12 10.69 10.10
N LYS A 13 4.86 10.80 10.56
CA LYS A 13 3.76 11.48 9.82
C LYS A 13 4.12 12.90 9.45
N ALA A 14 4.61 13.66 10.43
CA ALA A 14 5.00 15.04 10.22
C ALA A 14 6.29 15.13 9.37
N LEU A 15 7.27 14.25 9.59
CA LEU A 15 8.59 14.29 8.93
C LEU A 15 8.48 14.15 7.41
N GLY A 16 7.53 13.32 6.94
CA GLY A 16 7.26 13.15 5.52
C GLY A 16 6.97 14.46 4.79
N TRP A 17 6.39 15.45 5.47
CA TRP A 17 6.05 16.76 4.91
C TRP A 17 7.15 17.82 5.06
N VAL A 18 7.91 17.76 6.16
CA VAL A 18 8.88 18.79 6.52
C VAL A 18 10.25 18.57 5.88
N ALA A 19 10.62 17.32 5.64
CA ALA A 19 11.89 16.91 5.01
C ALA A 19 11.95 17.16 3.49
N SER A 20 11.09 18.02 2.95
CA SER A 20 10.67 17.87 1.56
C SER A 20 11.21 18.97 0.64
N PRO A 21 12.18 18.68 -0.25
CA PRO A 21 12.36 19.42 -1.52
C PRO A 21 11.09 19.66 -2.37
N ILE A 22 9.90 19.16 -1.97
CA ILE A 22 8.58 19.52 -2.48
C ILE A 22 8.29 21.00 -2.24
N ILE A 23 8.64 21.55 -1.06
CA ILE A 23 8.52 22.99 -0.79
C ILE A 23 9.48 23.74 -1.72
N SER A 24 10.71 23.26 -1.85
CA SER A 24 11.67 23.85 -2.79
C SER A 24 11.17 23.85 -4.23
N GLU A 25 10.49 22.78 -4.64
CA GLU A 25 9.93 22.65 -5.98
C GLU A 25 8.75 23.58 -6.22
N LEU A 26 7.85 23.70 -5.24
CA LEU A 26 6.76 24.67 -5.30
C LEU A 26 7.32 26.09 -5.47
N PHE A 27 8.32 26.49 -4.67
CA PHE A 27 8.93 27.81 -4.82
C PHE A 27 9.60 28.00 -6.18
N LYS A 28 10.28 26.97 -6.72
CA LYS A 28 10.86 27.01 -8.07
C LYS A 28 9.79 27.17 -9.14
N LYS A 29 8.74 26.36 -9.14
CA LYS A 29 7.61 26.49 -10.06
C LYS A 29 6.96 27.86 -9.93
N CYS A 30 6.68 28.33 -8.73
CA CYS A 30 6.06 29.64 -8.55
C CYS A 30 6.97 30.81 -8.99
N SER A 31 8.29 30.68 -8.92
CA SER A 31 9.21 31.75 -9.34
C SER A 31 9.13 32.07 -10.81
N THR A 32 8.88 31.07 -11.67
CA THR A 32 8.69 31.31 -13.11
C THR A 32 7.43 32.14 -13.35
N TYR A 33 6.36 31.91 -12.59
CA TYR A 33 5.07 32.61 -12.74
C TYR A 33 4.99 33.99 -12.07
N LEU A 34 5.61 34.12 -10.90
CA LEU A 34 5.58 35.33 -10.06
C LEU A 34 6.81 36.23 -10.25
N SER A 35 7.79 35.78 -11.04
CA SER A 35 9.00 36.53 -11.39
C SER A 35 9.79 37.02 -10.16
N PHE A 36 9.97 36.15 -9.16
CA PHE A 36 10.84 36.39 -8.00
C PHE A 36 12.03 35.42 -8.00
N ASP A 37 13.10 35.73 -7.26
CA ASP A 37 14.24 34.82 -7.13
C ASP A 37 13.96 33.69 -6.12
N ALA A 38 13.62 32.50 -6.61
CA ALA A 38 13.46 31.31 -5.77
C ALA A 38 14.75 30.87 -5.08
N SER A 39 15.92 31.07 -5.70
CA SER A 39 17.19 30.66 -5.13
C SER A 39 17.48 31.46 -3.86
N GLU A 40 17.21 32.76 -3.87
CA GLU A 40 17.38 33.61 -2.69
C GLU A 40 16.42 33.19 -1.56
N LYS A 41 15.14 33.01 -1.86
CA LYS A 41 14.15 32.56 -0.86
C LYS A 41 14.52 31.19 -0.28
N LEU A 42 14.93 30.24 -1.11
CA LEU A 42 15.31 28.90 -0.65
C LEU A 42 16.62 28.90 0.14
N ARG A 43 17.56 29.80 -0.17
CA ARG A 43 18.76 30.00 0.65
C ARG A 43 18.42 30.44 2.07
N GLN A 44 17.38 31.26 2.24
CA GLN A 44 16.92 31.74 3.55
C GLN A 44 16.11 30.69 4.34
N LEU A 45 15.32 29.86 3.64
CA LEU A 45 14.47 28.83 4.25
C LEU A 45 15.20 27.51 4.48
N GLY A 46 16.19 27.17 3.65
CA GLY A 46 16.90 25.89 3.67
C GLY A 46 17.45 25.50 5.06
N PRO A 47 18.24 26.37 5.73
CA PRO A 47 18.74 26.07 7.07
C PRO A 47 17.62 25.85 8.10
N LYS A 48 16.49 26.54 7.95
CA LYS A 48 15.33 26.42 8.84
C LYS A 48 14.63 25.08 8.66
N LEU A 49 14.43 24.66 7.40
CA LEU A 49 13.84 23.37 7.06
C LEU A 49 14.71 22.20 7.56
N ILE A 50 16.04 22.28 7.41
CA ILE A 50 16.97 21.27 7.95
C ILE A 50 16.87 21.20 9.48
N LEU A 51 16.74 22.35 10.16
CA LEU A 51 16.57 22.37 11.60
C LEU A 51 15.26 21.70 12.02
N LEU A 52 14.17 22.00 11.33
CA LEU A 52 12.86 21.39 11.59
C LEU A 52 12.90 19.89 11.35
N GLU A 53 13.50 19.43 10.24
CA GLU A 53 13.70 18.01 9.95
C GLU A 53 14.44 17.30 11.09
N ARG A 54 15.57 17.85 11.55
CA ARG A 54 16.34 17.28 12.69
C ARG A 54 15.56 17.28 14.00
N ALA A 55 14.77 18.33 14.25
CA ALA A 55 13.94 18.40 15.46
C ALA A 55 12.91 17.27 15.47
N MET A 56 12.41 16.89 14.31
CA MET A 56 11.38 15.87 14.22
C MET A 56 11.93 14.43 14.33
N GLU A 57 13.22 14.21 14.06
CA GLU A 57 13.87 12.93 14.41
C GLU A 57 13.86 12.66 15.92
N VAL A 58 13.69 13.72 16.72
CA VAL A 58 13.57 13.65 18.18
C VAL A 58 12.22 14.18 18.67
N PHE A 59 11.19 14.23 17.80
CA PHE A 59 9.89 14.85 18.04
C PHE A 59 9.27 14.45 19.38
N ASP A 60 9.37 13.16 19.73
CA ASP A 60 8.79 12.58 20.94
C ASP A 60 9.39 13.10 22.24
N LYS A 61 10.58 13.70 22.14
CA LYS A 61 11.34 14.24 23.25
C LYS A 61 11.19 15.76 23.35
N ILE A 62 10.45 16.38 22.42
CA ILE A 62 10.27 17.82 22.35
C ILE A 62 9.07 18.24 23.21
N PRO A 63 9.27 19.11 24.22
CA PRO A 63 8.15 19.67 24.97
C PRO A 63 7.33 20.63 24.07
N GLY A 64 5.99 20.54 24.17
CA GLY A 64 5.08 21.32 23.32
C GLY A 64 4.83 20.72 21.92
N ARG A 65 4.97 19.39 21.78
CA ARG A 65 4.72 18.63 20.55
C ARG A 65 3.41 18.98 19.85
N ASP A 66 2.32 19.16 20.59
CA ASP A 66 0.98 19.37 20.01
C ASP A 66 0.92 20.70 19.22
N ARG A 67 1.69 21.71 19.68
CA ARG A 67 1.84 22.98 18.96
C ARG A 67 2.62 22.80 17.67
N LEU A 68 3.67 21.99 17.70
CA LEU A 68 4.52 21.73 16.55
C LEU A 68 3.79 20.87 15.51
N GLU A 69 3.03 19.88 15.95
CA GLU A 69 2.12 19.07 15.12
C GLU A 69 1.13 19.95 14.37
N LYS A 70 0.44 20.86 15.08
CA LYS A 70 -0.48 21.82 14.47
C LYS A 70 0.19 22.72 13.43
N LEU A 71 1.40 23.23 13.71
CA LEU A 71 2.15 24.02 12.74
C LEU A 71 2.49 23.23 11.47
N PHE A 72 2.72 21.92 11.58
CA PHE A 72 2.96 21.07 10.41
C PHE A 72 1.69 20.75 9.63
N GLU A 73 0.55 20.57 10.31
CA GLU A 73 -0.75 20.48 9.64
C GLU A 73 -1.07 21.77 8.87
N ASP A 74 -0.81 22.92 9.48
CA ASP A 74 -0.99 24.24 8.85
C ASP A 74 -0.03 24.41 7.64
N LEU A 75 1.23 23.98 7.77
CA LEU A 75 2.21 24.00 6.68
C LEU A 75 1.77 23.15 5.50
N LYS A 76 1.32 21.92 5.78
CA LYS A 76 0.80 20.97 4.78
C LYS A 76 -0.44 21.54 4.08
N SER A 77 -1.36 22.13 4.85
CA SER A 77 -2.56 22.77 4.32
C SER A 77 -2.22 23.94 3.38
N ALA A 78 -1.34 24.85 3.80
CA ALA A 78 -0.89 25.99 2.99
C ALA A 78 -0.14 25.56 1.73
N PHE A 79 0.68 24.51 1.84
CA PHE A 79 1.37 23.92 0.70
C PHE A 79 0.38 23.42 -0.36
N TYR A 80 -0.65 22.68 0.06
CA TYR A 80 -1.62 22.18 -0.89
C TYR A 80 -2.50 23.24 -1.51
N GLU A 81 -2.85 24.27 -0.75
CA GLU A 81 -3.53 25.46 -1.27
C GLU A 81 -2.72 26.08 -2.42
N ALA A 82 -1.41 26.23 -2.22
CA ALA A 82 -0.52 26.72 -3.27
C ALA A 82 -0.41 25.76 -4.47
N GLU A 83 -0.34 24.44 -4.27
CA GLU A 83 -0.39 23.46 -5.37
C GLU A 83 -1.70 23.55 -6.16
N ASP A 84 -2.85 23.68 -5.48
CA ASP A 84 -4.16 23.77 -6.14
C ASP A 84 -4.26 25.07 -6.98
N ILE A 85 -3.77 26.21 -6.47
CA ILE A 85 -3.73 27.48 -7.21
C ILE A 85 -2.76 27.38 -8.40
N LEU A 86 -1.63 26.71 -8.23
CA LEU A 86 -0.64 26.52 -9.30
C LEU A 86 -1.23 25.69 -10.45
N ASP A 87 -1.97 24.63 -10.14
CA ASP A 87 -2.67 23.82 -11.13
C ASP A 87 -3.71 24.65 -11.92
N ASP A 88 -4.41 25.59 -11.26
CA ASP A 88 -5.33 26.54 -11.93
C ASP A 88 -4.58 27.46 -12.91
N VAL A 89 -3.41 27.96 -12.50
CA VAL A 89 -2.55 28.79 -13.37
C VAL A 89 -2.08 27.98 -14.59
N GLU A 90 -1.60 26.74 -14.36
CA GLU A 90 -1.15 25.84 -15.44
C GLU A 90 -2.30 25.54 -16.43
N TYR A 91 -3.51 25.27 -15.95
CA TYR A 91 -4.70 25.10 -16.80
C TYR A 91 -4.94 26.33 -17.68
N HIS A 92 -4.93 27.53 -17.10
CA HIS A 92 -5.18 28.77 -17.84
C HIS A 92 -4.06 29.11 -18.84
N CYS A 93 -2.82 28.69 -18.58
CA CYS A 93 -1.73 28.78 -19.55
C CYS A 93 -2.01 27.87 -20.76
N LEU A 94 -2.38 26.62 -20.55
CA LEU A 94 -2.75 25.68 -21.62
C LEU A 94 -3.95 26.19 -22.44
N GLU A 95 -4.96 26.74 -21.77
CA GLU A 95 -6.12 27.36 -22.42
C GLU A 95 -5.69 28.50 -23.37
N LYS A 96 -4.80 29.39 -22.91
CA LYS A 96 -4.24 30.48 -23.74
C LYS A 96 -3.43 29.97 -24.92
N GLU A 97 -2.65 28.90 -24.75
CA GLU A 97 -1.88 28.29 -25.84
C GLU A 97 -2.81 27.75 -26.92
N ILE A 98 -3.87 27.03 -26.55
CA ILE A 98 -4.89 26.56 -27.51
C ILE A 98 -5.50 27.74 -28.27
N HIS A 99 -5.78 28.84 -27.57
CA HIS A 99 -6.30 30.07 -28.17
C HIS A 99 -5.30 30.83 -29.04
N SER A 100 -4.00 30.58 -28.92
CA SER A 100 -2.97 31.18 -29.77
C SER A 100 -2.57 30.30 -30.96
N MET A 101 -2.98 29.01 -30.99
CA MET A 101 -2.66 28.08 -32.08
C MET A 101 -3.21 28.52 -33.45
N PRO A 102 -2.52 28.20 -34.57
CA PRO A 102 -2.99 28.49 -35.92
C PRO A 102 -4.39 27.89 -36.21
N PRO A 103 -5.21 28.52 -37.09
CA PRO A 103 -6.60 28.11 -37.33
C PRO A 103 -6.78 26.61 -37.61
N ARG A 104 -5.93 26.03 -38.47
CA ARG A 104 -5.97 24.59 -38.81
C ARG A 104 -5.82 23.64 -37.62
N LYS A 105 -4.94 23.95 -36.66
CA LYS A 105 -4.75 23.14 -35.44
C LYS A 105 -5.85 23.42 -34.42
N ARG A 106 -6.26 24.68 -34.30
CA ARG A 106 -7.34 25.12 -33.41
C ARG A 106 -8.68 24.49 -33.79
N ASP A 107 -8.98 24.35 -35.08
CA ASP A 107 -10.23 23.74 -35.56
C ASP A 107 -10.29 22.23 -35.29
N TRP A 108 -9.14 21.53 -35.27
CA TRP A 108 -9.06 20.15 -34.84
C TRP A 108 -9.31 20.00 -33.33
N VAL A 109 -8.71 20.87 -32.49
CA VAL A 109 -8.95 20.89 -31.04
C VAL A 109 -10.40 21.28 -30.70
N LYS A 110 -10.98 22.24 -31.43
CA LYS A 110 -12.38 22.65 -31.29
C LYS A 110 -13.39 21.55 -31.65
N LYS A 111 -13.02 20.59 -32.52
CA LYS A 111 -13.86 19.42 -32.82
C LYS A 111 -13.85 18.38 -31.69
N LEU A 112 -12.84 18.41 -30.82
CA LEU A 112 -12.66 17.47 -29.71
C LEU A 112 -13.17 18.02 -28.37
N LEU A 113 -13.39 19.33 -28.25
CA LEU A 113 -13.79 20.00 -27.00
C LEU A 113 -15.15 20.71 -27.13
N PRO A 114 -16.02 20.69 -26.11
CA PRO A 114 -17.25 21.49 -26.09
C PRO A 114 -16.96 22.99 -26.25
N SER A 115 -17.79 23.71 -27.03
CA SER A 115 -17.60 25.15 -27.30
C SER A 115 -17.56 26.05 -26.04
N GLN A 116 -18.08 25.55 -24.92
CA GLN A 116 -18.09 26.24 -23.63
C GLN A 116 -16.73 26.20 -22.90
N CYS A 117 -15.83 25.25 -23.22
CA CYS A 117 -14.50 25.13 -22.62
C CYS A 117 -13.53 26.25 -23.03
N LEU A 118 -13.88 27.06 -24.03
CA LEU A 118 -13.01 28.07 -24.65
C LEU A 118 -13.41 29.52 -24.31
N LYS A 119 -14.21 29.73 -23.25
CA LYS A 119 -14.59 31.07 -22.78
C LYS A 119 -13.60 31.54 -21.72
N ILE A 120 -12.60 32.32 -22.15
CA ILE A 120 -11.64 32.98 -21.25
C ILE A 120 -12.41 33.89 -20.28
N LYS A 121 -12.42 33.54 -19.00
CA LYS A 121 -12.67 34.52 -17.93
C LYS A 121 -11.31 35.01 -17.46
N GLU A 122 -10.87 36.17 -17.92
CA GLU A 122 -9.69 36.82 -17.35
C GLU A 122 -10.01 37.25 -15.92
N THR A 123 -9.62 36.44 -14.94
CA THR A 123 -9.56 36.88 -13.54
C THR A 123 -8.11 37.24 -13.24
N GLY A 124 -7.83 38.51 -12.98
CA GLY A 124 -6.51 38.99 -12.56
C GLY A 124 -6.09 38.56 -11.14
N MET A 125 -6.71 37.52 -10.57
CA MET A 125 -6.58 37.11 -9.16
C MET A 125 -5.58 35.97 -8.84
N PRO A 126 -5.23 35.02 -9.74
CA PRO A 126 -4.41 33.85 -9.37
C PRO A 126 -2.99 34.17 -8.88
N LYS A 127 -2.33 35.21 -9.43
CA LYS A 127 -0.97 35.57 -9.03
C LYS A 127 -0.89 36.12 -7.61
N LYS A 128 -1.91 36.87 -7.18
CA LYS A 128 -1.96 37.43 -5.83
C LYS A 128 -2.21 36.31 -4.81
N GLU A 129 -3.19 35.45 -5.07
CA GLU A 129 -3.50 34.30 -4.21
C GLU A 129 -2.30 33.36 -4.05
N LEU A 130 -1.61 33.05 -5.14
CA LEU A 130 -0.39 32.23 -5.08
C LEU A 130 0.71 32.87 -4.24
N LYS A 131 0.89 34.20 -4.36
CA LYS A 131 1.86 34.95 -3.55
C LYS A 131 1.48 34.91 -2.07
N ASP A 132 0.21 35.15 -1.74
CA ASP A 132 -0.30 35.14 -0.36
C ASP A 132 -0.12 33.72 0.27
N SER A 133 -0.35 32.64 -0.49
CA SER A 133 -0.09 31.27 -0.02
C SER A 133 1.40 30.99 0.24
N LEU A 134 2.31 31.50 -0.60
CA LEU A 134 3.75 31.36 -0.37
C LEU A 134 4.22 32.14 0.88
N GLU A 135 3.69 33.34 1.10
CA GLU A 135 3.97 34.12 2.31
C GLU A 135 3.45 33.42 3.57
N LYS A 136 2.30 32.77 3.50
CA LYS A 136 1.76 31.92 4.57
C LYS A 136 2.70 30.74 4.89
N ILE A 137 3.18 30.02 3.87
CA ILE A 137 4.16 28.93 4.04
C ILE A 137 5.42 29.44 4.73
N GLU A 138 5.96 30.56 4.26
CA GLU A 138 7.15 31.20 4.85
C GLU A 138 6.93 31.60 6.31
N GLY A 139 5.78 32.20 6.62
CA GLY A 139 5.38 32.58 7.98
C GLY A 139 5.30 31.39 8.94
N ILE A 140 4.75 30.26 8.49
CA ILE A 140 4.64 29.03 9.28
C ILE A 140 6.03 28.44 9.54
N ILE A 141 6.89 28.33 8.52
CA ILE A 141 8.28 27.83 8.66
C ILE A 141 9.04 28.69 9.67
N ASN A 142 8.92 30.02 9.59
CA ASN A 142 9.58 30.94 10.50
C ASN A 142 9.08 30.79 11.95
N THR A 143 7.78 30.56 12.13
CA THR A 143 7.17 30.34 13.44
C THR A 143 7.64 29.02 14.06
N ALA A 144 7.62 27.94 13.28
CA ALA A 144 8.10 26.63 13.72
C ALA A 144 9.60 26.66 14.05
N TYR A 145 10.41 27.35 13.21
CA TYR A 145 11.83 27.52 13.45
C TYR A 145 12.11 28.22 14.79
N LYS A 146 11.47 29.36 15.04
CA LYS A 146 11.62 30.11 16.30
C LYS A 146 11.23 29.26 17.52
N PHE A 147 10.19 28.44 17.38
CA PHE A 147 9.76 27.51 18.42
C PHE A 147 10.84 26.47 18.72
N VAL A 148 11.36 25.77 17.70
CA VAL A 148 12.41 24.76 17.87
C VAL A 148 13.72 25.36 18.40
N GLU A 149 14.09 26.56 17.95
CA GLU A 149 15.28 27.27 18.42
C GLU A 149 15.20 27.63 19.91
N HIS A 150 14.03 28.09 20.40
CA HIS A 150 13.81 28.33 21.82
C HIS A 150 13.94 27.07 22.68
N LEU A 151 13.61 25.90 22.13
CA LEU A 151 13.72 24.63 22.85
C LEU A 151 15.16 24.13 22.94
N LYS A 152 16.01 24.45 21.95
CA LYS A 152 17.44 24.15 21.96
C LYS A 152 18.21 24.91 23.05
N LEU A 153 17.70 26.05 23.52
CA LEU A 153 18.27 26.78 24.66
C LEU A 153 17.96 26.13 26.02
N LEU A 154 17.10 25.09 26.08
CA LEU A 154 16.56 24.55 27.33
C LEU A 154 16.87 23.07 27.62
N THR A 155 17.68 22.38 26.80
CA THR A 155 17.89 20.93 26.97
C THR A 155 19.37 20.52 27.01
N VAL A 156 20.00 20.72 28.18
CA VAL A 156 21.15 19.92 28.63
C VAL A 156 20.82 19.35 30.01
N SER A 157 20.34 18.10 30.08
CA SER A 157 20.60 17.15 31.18
C SER A 157 19.99 15.77 30.92
N ASN A 158 20.86 14.76 31.03
CA ASN A 158 20.72 13.33 31.39
C ASN A 158 19.34 12.62 31.38
N VAL A 159 19.31 11.37 30.88
CA VAL A 159 19.27 10.12 31.69
C VAL A 159 19.04 8.87 30.80
N GLN A 160 19.65 7.75 31.23
CA GLN A 160 19.65 6.38 30.73
C GLN A 160 18.29 5.66 30.60
N GLY A 161 18.24 4.72 29.64
CA GLY A 161 18.03 3.28 29.89
C GLY A 161 16.61 2.72 30.10
N SER A 162 16.22 1.84 29.16
CA SER A 162 15.75 0.45 29.39
C SER A 162 14.36 0.02 28.86
N GLN A 163 14.39 -1.22 28.37
CA GLN A 163 13.38 -2.27 28.19
C GLN A 163 12.30 -2.20 27.08
N ALA A 164 12.26 -3.32 26.37
CA ALA A 164 11.36 -3.67 25.28
C ALA A 164 10.02 -4.19 25.82
N VAL A 165 8.91 -3.68 25.26
CA VAL A 165 7.53 -4.13 25.48
C VAL A 165 6.80 -4.00 24.12
N PRO A 166 5.89 -4.92 23.74
CA PRO A 166 5.60 -5.21 22.34
C PRO A 166 4.66 -4.18 21.73
N ALA A 167 5.10 -3.61 20.61
CA ALA A 167 4.29 -2.77 19.74
C ALA A 167 3.21 -3.63 19.07
N SER A 168 1.95 -3.39 19.41
CA SER A 168 0.78 -3.87 18.69
C SER A 168 0.67 -3.11 17.36
N SER A 169 1.37 -3.60 16.33
CA SER A 169 1.31 -3.07 14.98
C SER A 169 0.94 -4.22 14.05
N GLY A 170 -0.34 -4.26 13.69
CA GLY A 170 -0.95 -5.30 12.87
C GLY A 170 -0.31 -5.35 11.50
N GLY A 171 0.01 -6.55 11.04
CA GLY A 171 0.54 -6.70 9.71
C GLY A 171 0.39 -8.12 9.24
N LEU A 172 0.41 -8.20 7.94
CA LEU A 172 0.29 -9.40 7.16
C LEU A 172 1.55 -9.59 6.24
N ALA A 173 1.70 -10.69 5.50
CA ALA A 173 2.70 -10.84 4.43
C ALA A 173 2.27 -11.76 3.26
N THR A 174 2.31 -11.23 2.04
CA THR A 174 2.58 -11.84 0.71
C THR A 174 1.95 -13.20 0.28
N THR A 175 1.11 -13.14 -0.76
CA THR A 175 0.68 -14.26 -1.63
C THR A 175 1.67 -14.58 -2.77
N ALA A 176 2.96 -14.28 -2.57
CA ALA A 176 3.98 -14.47 -3.60
C ALA A 176 4.53 -15.90 -3.63
N ALA A 177 5.13 -16.31 -4.74
CA ALA A 177 6.12 -17.39 -4.72
C ALA A 177 7.21 -17.06 -3.67
N PRO A 178 7.86 -18.07 -3.06
CA PRO A 178 8.97 -17.80 -2.15
C PRO A 178 10.03 -16.98 -2.90
N PRO A 179 10.76 -16.09 -2.20
CA PRO A 179 11.85 -15.37 -2.82
C PRO A 179 12.85 -16.40 -3.40
N PRO A 180 13.57 -16.06 -4.49
CA PRO A 180 14.44 -17.01 -5.19
C PRO A 180 15.42 -17.73 -4.28
N ILE A 181 15.84 -17.07 -3.20
CA ILE A 181 16.74 -17.58 -2.19
C ILE A 181 16.12 -17.35 -0.81
N VAL A 182 16.07 -18.43 -0.01
CA VAL A 182 15.75 -18.39 1.42
C VAL A 182 16.92 -19.02 2.16
N ILE A 183 17.45 -18.29 3.16
CA ILE A 183 18.65 -18.70 3.89
C ILE A 183 18.26 -19.11 5.31
N GLY A 184 18.75 -20.27 5.76
CA GLY A 184 18.67 -20.68 7.16
C GLY A 184 17.30 -21.17 7.63
N ARG A 185 16.49 -21.70 6.72
CA ARG A 185 15.14 -22.24 7.01
C ARG A 185 14.97 -23.70 6.60
N ASP A 186 16.04 -24.37 6.20
CA ASP A 186 15.99 -25.75 5.72
C ASP A 186 15.50 -26.71 6.80
N LYS A 187 16.00 -26.55 8.04
CA LYS A 187 15.60 -27.39 9.17
C LYS A 187 14.10 -27.30 9.46
N GLU A 188 13.56 -26.08 9.57
CA GLU A 188 12.13 -25.89 9.83
C GLU A 188 11.27 -26.36 8.65
N ARG A 189 11.74 -26.14 7.41
CA ARG A 189 11.06 -26.64 6.20
C ARG A 189 10.97 -28.17 6.24
N ASP A 190 12.08 -28.85 6.47
CA ASP A 190 12.16 -30.32 6.45
C ASP A 190 11.35 -30.93 7.60
N GLN A 191 11.32 -30.28 8.77
CA GLN A 191 10.45 -30.67 9.88
C GLN A 191 8.96 -30.57 9.50
N ILE A 192 8.52 -29.48 8.88
CA ILE A 192 7.13 -29.32 8.45
C ILE A 192 6.78 -30.35 7.37
N ILE A 193 7.67 -30.59 6.41
CA ILE A 193 7.48 -31.63 5.38
C ILE A 193 7.33 -33.00 6.05
N ALA A 194 8.17 -33.34 7.04
CA ALA A 194 8.02 -34.60 7.76
C ALA A 194 6.62 -34.73 8.40
N MET A 195 6.13 -33.68 9.08
CA MET A 195 4.79 -33.66 9.68
C MET A 195 3.66 -33.73 8.66
N LEU A 196 3.86 -33.19 7.45
CA LEU A 196 2.88 -33.31 6.36
C LEU A 196 2.74 -34.74 5.85
N HIS A 197 3.83 -35.52 5.88
CA HIS A 197 3.88 -36.91 5.38
C HIS A 197 3.78 -37.97 6.49
N GLU A 198 3.66 -37.57 7.76
CA GLU A 198 3.40 -38.49 8.87
C GLU A 198 2.09 -39.24 8.65
N LYS A 199 2.19 -40.57 8.59
CA LYS A 199 1.03 -41.46 8.54
C LYS A 199 0.33 -41.40 9.90
N GLU A 200 -1.00 -41.32 9.88
CA GLU A 200 -1.80 -41.58 11.08
C GLU A 200 -1.54 -43.03 11.50
N GLY A 201 -0.64 -43.22 12.46
CA GLY A 201 -0.39 -44.51 13.11
C GLY A 201 -1.38 -44.71 14.25
N ASP A 202 -1.71 -45.98 14.51
CA ASP A 202 -2.61 -46.57 15.51
C ASP A 202 -2.53 -46.06 16.97
N ASP A 203 -1.78 -44.99 17.28
CA ASP A 203 -1.52 -44.47 18.64
C ASP A 203 -2.11 -43.06 18.89
N GLN A 204 -3.12 -42.62 18.13
CA GLN A 204 -4.02 -41.54 18.55
C GLN A 204 -5.38 -42.10 19.01
N LEU A 205 -5.33 -42.86 20.09
CA LEU A 205 -6.45 -42.94 21.02
C LEU A 205 -6.51 -41.60 21.79
N ASP A 206 -7.71 -41.04 21.83
CA ASP A 206 -8.14 -39.88 22.64
C ASP A 206 -7.96 -38.47 22.04
N THR A 207 -8.75 -38.19 21.01
CA THR A 207 -9.68 -37.03 21.06
C THR A 207 -10.85 -37.24 20.10
N ASN A 208 -12.06 -36.91 20.54
CA ASN A 208 -13.35 -37.11 19.87
C ASN A 208 -13.55 -36.33 18.55
N SER A 209 -12.63 -36.39 17.60
CA SER A 209 -12.80 -35.72 16.30
C SER A 209 -12.41 -36.64 15.14
N ASN A 210 -13.43 -37.25 14.52
CA ASN A 210 -13.36 -37.90 13.19
C ASN A 210 -13.06 -36.86 12.08
N LEU A 211 -11.98 -36.08 12.20
CA LEU A 211 -11.58 -35.12 11.18
C LEU A 211 -10.64 -35.81 10.19
N CYS A 212 -10.90 -35.62 8.90
CA CYS A 212 -10.03 -36.11 7.83
C CYS A 212 -8.71 -35.31 7.67
N TYR A 213 -8.51 -34.27 8.51
CA TYR A 213 -7.37 -33.38 8.42
C TYR A 213 -6.75 -33.06 9.77
N SER A 214 -5.44 -32.80 9.78
CA SER A 214 -4.70 -32.26 10.93
C SER A 214 -4.17 -30.85 10.66
N VAL A 215 -4.13 -30.00 11.69
CA VAL A 215 -3.66 -28.61 11.59
C VAL A 215 -2.22 -28.49 12.07
N ILE A 216 -1.35 -27.93 11.23
CA ILE A 216 0.04 -27.59 11.54
C ILE A 216 0.15 -26.06 11.52
N GLY A 217 0.67 -25.47 12.58
CA GLY A 217 0.74 -24.02 12.72
C GLY A 217 2.17 -23.51 12.73
N ILE A 218 2.42 -22.37 12.09
CA ILE A 218 3.68 -21.61 12.18
C ILE A 218 3.36 -20.27 12.83
N HIS A 219 3.99 -19.95 13.96
CA HIS A 219 3.76 -18.66 14.63
C HIS A 219 5.02 -17.87 14.97
N GLY A 220 4.86 -16.55 15.11
CA GLY A 220 5.95 -15.61 15.45
C GLY A 220 5.73 -14.19 14.95
N ILE A 221 6.68 -13.29 15.26
CA ILE A 221 6.53 -11.84 15.05
C ILE A 221 6.40 -11.43 13.57
N GLY A 222 5.94 -10.20 13.33
CA GLY A 222 5.83 -9.64 11.98
C GLY A 222 7.18 -9.54 11.28
N GLY A 223 7.25 -9.96 10.01
CA GLY A 223 8.48 -9.89 9.20
C GLY A 223 9.49 -11.03 9.43
N SER A 224 9.21 -12.01 10.31
CA SER A 224 10.12 -13.13 10.64
C SER A 224 10.28 -14.21 9.55
N GLY A 225 9.45 -14.16 8.49
CA GLY A 225 9.50 -15.11 7.38
C GLY A 225 8.55 -16.30 7.45
N LYS A 226 7.47 -16.24 8.25
CA LYS A 226 6.47 -17.33 8.36
C LYS A 226 5.84 -17.70 7.02
N SER A 227 5.29 -16.72 6.31
CA SER A 227 4.67 -16.93 4.99
C SER A 227 5.71 -17.43 3.99
N THR A 228 6.96 -16.95 4.09
CA THR A 228 8.08 -17.45 3.28
C THR A 228 8.40 -18.92 3.56
N LEU A 229 8.39 -19.35 4.81
CA LEU A 229 8.58 -20.76 5.17
C LEU A 229 7.41 -21.64 4.66
N ALA A 230 6.17 -21.18 4.82
CA ALA A 230 5.01 -21.88 4.28
C ALA A 230 5.04 -21.97 2.75
N GLN A 231 5.48 -20.91 2.05
CA GLN A 231 5.69 -20.89 0.60
C GLN A 231 6.73 -21.93 0.18
N LEU A 232 7.87 -22.06 0.89
CA LEU A 232 8.88 -23.09 0.61
C LEU A 232 8.30 -24.50 0.72
N VAL A 233 7.51 -24.77 1.76
CA VAL A 233 6.86 -26.06 1.96
C VAL A 233 5.86 -26.33 0.83
N CYS A 234 5.03 -25.35 0.47
CA CYS A 234 4.08 -25.51 -0.64
C CYS A 234 4.75 -25.76 -1.98
N ASP A 235 5.81 -25.03 -2.28
CA ASP A 235 6.56 -25.18 -3.52
C ASP A 235 7.26 -26.54 -3.58
N HIS A 236 7.75 -27.04 -2.45
CA HIS A 236 8.26 -28.41 -2.33
C HIS A 236 7.18 -29.43 -2.70
N GLU A 237 6.00 -29.36 -2.10
CA GLU A 237 4.90 -30.30 -2.37
C GLU A 237 4.41 -30.21 -3.83
N LYS A 238 4.33 -29.00 -4.39
CA LYS A 238 3.98 -28.80 -5.81
C LYS A 238 5.01 -29.42 -6.75
N LYS A 239 6.31 -29.23 -6.49
CA LYS A 239 7.39 -29.84 -7.29
C LYS A 239 7.39 -31.36 -7.15
N TYR A 240 7.25 -31.87 -5.93
CA TYR A 240 7.19 -33.31 -5.66
C TYR A 240 6.08 -34.00 -6.46
N LYS A 241 4.89 -33.39 -6.54
CA LYS A 241 3.77 -33.86 -7.37
C LYS A 241 4.05 -33.84 -8.88
N GLN A 242 4.80 -32.85 -9.36
CA GLN A 242 5.18 -32.78 -10.78
C GLN A 242 6.19 -33.86 -11.15
N GLU A 243 7.12 -34.17 -10.26
CA GLU A 243 8.20 -35.15 -10.48
C GLU A 243 7.74 -36.60 -10.29
N LYS A 244 6.92 -36.86 -9.27
CA LYS A 244 6.33 -38.18 -9.02
C LYS A 244 4.84 -38.08 -9.31
N ARG A 245 4.39 -38.73 -10.40
CA ARG A 245 2.99 -38.68 -10.89
C ARG A 245 1.93 -38.91 -9.81
N ASP A 246 2.28 -39.64 -8.74
CA ASP A 246 1.47 -39.88 -7.55
C ASP A 246 2.00 -39.07 -6.34
N GLY A 247 1.88 -37.74 -6.39
CA GLY A 247 2.22 -36.86 -5.25
C GLY A 247 1.36 -37.18 -4.02
N HIS A 248 1.78 -36.78 -2.81
CA HIS A 248 1.04 -37.07 -1.57
C HIS A 248 -0.32 -36.36 -1.50
N PHE A 249 -0.42 -35.15 -2.06
CA PHE A 249 -1.65 -34.35 -2.06
C PHE A 249 -2.22 -34.19 -3.48
N ASP A 250 -3.52 -34.44 -3.62
CA ASP A 250 -4.29 -34.19 -4.84
C ASP A 250 -4.48 -32.69 -5.10
N LEU A 251 -4.59 -31.89 -4.05
CA LEU A 251 -4.78 -30.44 -4.12
C LEU A 251 -3.80 -29.72 -3.20
N VAL A 252 -3.20 -28.64 -3.69
CA VAL A 252 -2.40 -27.70 -2.88
C VAL A 252 -3.00 -26.31 -3.05
N MET A 253 -3.73 -25.86 -2.04
CA MET A 253 -4.48 -24.60 -2.04
C MET A 253 -3.77 -23.58 -1.15
N TRP A 254 -3.73 -22.32 -1.58
CA TRP A 254 -3.20 -21.21 -0.78
C TRP A 254 -4.25 -20.14 -0.67
N VAL A 255 -4.71 -19.87 0.55
CA VAL A 255 -5.73 -18.86 0.84
C VAL A 255 -5.17 -17.92 1.89
N HIS A 256 -5.34 -16.63 1.64
CA HIS A 256 -4.92 -15.61 2.57
C HIS A 256 -6.12 -15.11 3.36
N VAL A 257 -5.99 -15.02 4.69
CA VAL A 257 -7.08 -14.53 5.54
C VAL A 257 -6.77 -13.12 6.03
N SER A 258 -7.55 -12.14 5.57
CA SER A 258 -7.42 -10.75 6.00
C SER A 258 -7.93 -10.54 7.43
N GLN A 259 -7.54 -9.44 8.10
CA GLN A 259 -8.05 -9.14 9.45
C GLN A 259 -9.57 -8.93 9.49
N ASN A 260 -10.09 -8.26 8.46
CA ASN A 260 -11.52 -8.02 8.26
C ASN A 260 -12.09 -9.03 7.25
N PHE A 261 -11.81 -10.32 7.46
CA PHE A 261 -12.26 -11.34 6.51
C PHE A 261 -13.78 -11.55 6.57
N SER A 262 -14.33 -11.98 5.44
CA SER A 262 -15.66 -12.58 5.34
C SER A 262 -15.50 -14.05 4.99
N VAL A 263 -16.21 -14.94 5.68
CA VAL A 263 -16.18 -16.39 5.42
C VAL A 263 -16.51 -16.69 3.95
N ASP A 264 -17.44 -15.93 3.36
CA ASP A 264 -17.79 -16.02 1.94
C ASP A 264 -16.59 -15.79 1.01
N THR A 265 -15.81 -14.74 1.29
CA THR A 265 -14.62 -14.42 0.48
C THR A 265 -13.56 -15.50 0.59
N ILE A 266 -13.35 -16.04 1.79
CA ILE A 266 -12.41 -17.14 2.01
C ILE A 266 -12.87 -18.42 1.30
N PHE A 267 -14.14 -18.79 1.38
CA PHE A 267 -14.67 -19.97 0.66
C PHE A 267 -14.55 -19.81 -0.85
N LYS A 268 -14.75 -18.60 -1.36
CA LYS A 268 -14.53 -18.29 -2.77
C LYS A 268 -13.07 -18.49 -3.16
N GLU A 269 -12.12 -17.95 -2.39
CA GLU A 269 -10.69 -18.13 -2.63
C GLU A 269 -10.29 -19.62 -2.56
N MET A 270 -10.84 -20.38 -1.61
CA MET A 270 -10.64 -21.83 -1.54
C MET A 270 -11.16 -22.54 -2.79
N PHE A 271 -12.36 -22.19 -3.26
CA PHE A 271 -12.95 -22.77 -4.47
C PHE A 271 -12.11 -22.46 -5.70
N GLU A 272 -11.65 -21.23 -5.86
CA GLU A 272 -10.78 -20.80 -6.96
C GLU A 272 -9.43 -21.53 -6.90
N ALA A 273 -8.85 -21.68 -5.71
CA ALA A 273 -7.61 -22.44 -5.50
C ALA A 273 -7.78 -23.94 -5.77
N ALA A 274 -8.93 -24.54 -5.42
CA ALA A 274 -9.23 -25.95 -5.62
C ALA A 274 -9.48 -26.30 -7.10
N THR A 275 -10.08 -25.37 -7.85
CA THR A 275 -10.52 -25.61 -9.23
C THR A 275 -9.60 -25.01 -10.29
N GLY A 276 -8.82 -23.98 -9.97
CA GLY A 276 -8.04 -23.20 -10.92
C GLY A 276 -8.88 -22.27 -11.80
N HIS A 277 -10.17 -22.12 -11.52
CA HIS A 277 -11.10 -21.29 -12.29
C HIS A 277 -11.76 -20.23 -11.40
N SER A 278 -12.17 -19.11 -12.00
CA SER A 278 -12.97 -18.09 -11.29
C SER A 278 -14.25 -18.72 -10.73
N CYS A 279 -14.57 -18.41 -9.48
CA CYS A 279 -15.76 -18.93 -8.83
C CYS A 279 -17.02 -18.28 -9.44
N ALA A 280 -18.00 -19.12 -9.78
CA ALA A 280 -19.31 -18.66 -10.24
C ALA A 280 -20.08 -17.95 -9.12
N HIS A 281 -21.10 -17.19 -9.48
CA HIS A 281 -21.96 -16.53 -8.52
C HIS A 281 -22.86 -17.55 -7.81
N PHE A 282 -22.87 -17.52 -6.48
CA PHE A 282 -23.77 -18.31 -5.64
C PHE A 282 -24.65 -17.39 -4.80
N ASN A 283 -25.94 -17.71 -4.70
CA ASN A 283 -26.94 -16.86 -4.05
C ASN A 283 -26.88 -16.89 -2.51
N ASN A 284 -26.18 -17.86 -1.91
CA ASN A 284 -26.00 -17.94 -0.46
C ASN A 284 -24.72 -18.74 -0.12
N LEU A 285 -24.21 -18.52 1.10
CA LEU A 285 -22.99 -19.14 1.60
C LEU A 285 -23.05 -20.67 1.63
N ASN A 286 -24.22 -21.24 1.95
CA ASN A 286 -24.40 -22.69 2.04
C ASN A 286 -24.18 -23.36 0.68
N THR A 287 -24.71 -22.79 -0.42
CA THR A 287 -24.49 -23.31 -1.76
C THR A 287 -23.01 -23.27 -2.15
N LEU A 288 -22.30 -22.19 -1.81
CA LEU A 288 -20.85 -22.10 -2.05
C LEU A 288 -20.09 -23.15 -1.22
N GLN A 289 -20.49 -23.35 0.03
CA GLN A 289 -19.94 -24.40 0.89
C GLN A 289 -20.17 -25.79 0.29
N ASP A 290 -21.40 -26.14 -0.10
CA ASP A 290 -21.76 -27.43 -0.71
C ASP A 290 -20.92 -27.68 -1.98
N LYS A 291 -20.71 -26.64 -2.80
CA LYS A 291 -19.89 -26.73 -4.01
C LYS A 291 -18.40 -26.87 -3.71
N LEU A 292 -17.90 -26.21 -2.67
CA LEU A 292 -16.53 -26.40 -2.22
C LEU A 292 -16.35 -27.83 -1.67
N GLU A 293 -17.27 -28.32 -0.85
CA GLU A 293 -17.28 -29.69 -0.33
C GLU A 293 -17.28 -30.72 -1.47
N GLU A 294 -18.09 -30.52 -2.51
CA GLU A 294 -18.09 -31.36 -3.72
C GLU A 294 -16.71 -31.43 -4.39
N LYS A 295 -15.94 -30.32 -4.39
CA LYS A 295 -14.60 -30.28 -5.00
C LYS A 295 -13.49 -30.86 -4.13
N LEU A 296 -13.67 -30.84 -2.81
CA LEU A 296 -12.77 -31.45 -1.83
C LEU A 296 -13.08 -32.95 -1.63
N HIS A 297 -14.29 -33.39 -1.94
CA HIS A 297 -14.73 -34.76 -1.71
C HIS A 297 -13.80 -35.81 -2.32
N GLY A 298 -13.34 -36.73 -1.48
CA GLY A 298 -12.48 -37.85 -1.90
C GLY A 298 -11.09 -37.43 -2.39
N LYS A 299 -10.60 -36.24 -2.00
CA LYS A 299 -9.26 -35.76 -2.32
C LYS A 299 -8.48 -35.49 -1.06
N ARG A 300 -7.21 -35.89 -1.05
CA ARG A 300 -6.25 -35.48 -0.02
C ARG A 300 -5.70 -34.10 -0.37
N PHE A 301 -5.96 -33.10 0.45
CA PHE A 301 -5.53 -31.73 0.19
C PHE A 301 -4.51 -31.21 1.21
N LEU A 302 -3.65 -30.31 0.75
CA LEU A 302 -2.90 -29.37 1.57
C LEU A 302 -3.54 -27.98 1.40
N LEU A 303 -4.12 -27.45 2.47
CA LEU A 303 -4.63 -26.07 2.50
C LEU A 303 -3.71 -25.20 3.32
N VAL A 304 -3.19 -24.13 2.73
CA VAL A 304 -2.50 -23.08 3.48
C VAL A 304 -3.46 -21.94 3.80
N LEU A 305 -3.64 -21.68 5.09
CA LEU A 305 -4.30 -20.49 5.62
C LEU A 305 -3.23 -19.51 6.09
N ASP A 306 -2.88 -18.58 5.22
CA ASP A 306 -1.84 -17.61 5.50
C ASP A 306 -2.38 -16.42 6.28
N ASP A 307 -1.74 -16.15 7.42
CA ASP A 307 -1.85 -14.95 8.23
C ASP A 307 -3.14 -14.81 9.05
N ILE A 308 -3.52 -15.90 9.71
CA ILE A 308 -4.68 -15.92 10.59
C ILE A 308 -4.46 -14.94 11.76
N TRP A 309 -5.45 -14.07 11.93
CA TRP A 309 -5.56 -13.18 13.08
C TRP A 309 -6.73 -13.60 13.96
N CYS A 310 -6.47 -13.69 15.27
CA CYS A 310 -7.51 -13.95 16.25
C CYS A 310 -7.30 -13.06 17.47
N ASN A 311 -8.31 -12.26 17.80
CA ASN A 311 -8.46 -11.68 19.12
C ASN A 311 -9.24 -12.67 20.00
N ILE A 312 -8.57 -13.29 20.95
CA ILE A 312 -9.15 -14.31 21.85
C ILE A 312 -10.26 -13.71 22.74
N LYS A 313 -10.31 -12.38 22.87
CA LYS A 313 -11.39 -11.69 23.58
C LYS A 313 -12.64 -11.47 22.72
N ASP A 314 -12.55 -11.68 21.42
CA ASP A 314 -13.65 -11.55 20.47
C ASP A 314 -14.20 -12.95 20.12
N GLU A 315 -15.20 -13.40 20.86
CA GLU A 315 -15.87 -14.69 20.63
C GLU A 315 -16.53 -14.76 19.25
N ARG A 316 -16.95 -13.61 18.72
CA ARG A 316 -17.60 -13.54 17.40
C ARG A 316 -16.60 -13.83 16.30
N GLN A 317 -15.42 -13.20 16.36
CA GLN A 317 -14.32 -13.47 15.43
C GLN A 317 -13.84 -14.93 15.50
N GLN A 318 -13.77 -15.50 16.70
CA GLN A 318 -13.47 -16.93 16.87
C GLN A 318 -14.51 -17.83 16.22
N GLY A 319 -15.79 -17.50 16.36
CA GLY A 319 -16.89 -18.20 15.69
C GLY A 319 -16.75 -18.17 14.17
N GLU A 320 -16.43 -17.01 13.58
CA GLU A 320 -16.21 -16.88 12.13
C GLU A 320 -14.96 -17.64 11.67
N LEU A 321 -13.86 -17.62 12.43
CA LEU A 321 -12.66 -18.41 12.11
C LEU A 321 -12.95 -19.92 12.10
N ARG A 322 -13.77 -20.42 13.03
CA ARG A 322 -14.16 -21.83 13.05
C ARG A 322 -15.03 -22.23 11.85
N LYS A 323 -15.77 -21.29 11.26
CA LYS A 323 -16.52 -21.55 10.02
C LYS A 323 -15.60 -21.76 8.82
N ILE A 324 -14.42 -21.15 8.79
CA ILE A 324 -13.45 -21.31 7.68
C ILE A 324 -13.11 -22.78 7.42
N VAL A 325 -13.04 -23.59 8.48
CA VAL A 325 -12.66 -25.01 8.38
C VAL A 325 -13.83 -25.96 8.21
N SER A 326 -15.07 -25.47 8.19
CA SER A 326 -16.26 -26.34 8.06
C SER A 326 -16.29 -27.19 6.77
N PRO A 327 -15.96 -26.68 5.56
CA PRO A 327 -16.03 -27.49 4.34
C PRO A 327 -14.93 -28.56 4.25
N LEU A 328 -13.89 -28.44 5.08
CA LEU A 328 -12.70 -29.29 5.02
C LEU A 328 -12.99 -30.75 5.40
N LYS A 329 -14.09 -30.99 6.12
CA LYS A 329 -14.53 -32.33 6.52
C LYS A 329 -14.90 -33.25 5.36
N ALA A 330 -15.16 -32.68 4.17
CA ALA A 330 -15.46 -33.46 2.97
C ALA A 330 -14.22 -34.17 2.38
N GLY A 331 -13.01 -33.78 2.79
CA GLY A 331 -11.75 -34.31 2.25
C GLY A 331 -11.47 -35.78 2.59
N GLU A 332 -10.40 -36.30 1.99
CA GLU A 332 -9.84 -37.61 2.33
C GLU A 332 -8.97 -37.54 3.58
N VAL A 333 -8.96 -38.62 4.36
CA VAL A 333 -8.05 -38.83 5.50
C VAL A 333 -6.59 -38.60 5.09
N GLY A 334 -5.82 -37.99 5.97
CA GLY A 334 -4.45 -37.55 5.70
C GLY A 334 -4.36 -36.15 5.07
N SER A 335 -5.48 -35.44 4.90
CA SER A 335 -5.43 -34.02 4.49
C SER A 335 -4.75 -33.16 5.55
N LYS A 336 -4.14 -32.04 5.15
CA LYS A 336 -3.37 -31.18 6.05
C LYS A 336 -3.78 -29.71 5.88
N VAL A 337 -3.85 -28.99 7.00
CA VAL A 337 -4.05 -27.54 7.01
C VAL A 337 -2.81 -26.89 7.62
N LEU A 338 -2.05 -26.15 6.81
CA LEU A 338 -0.90 -25.38 7.26
C LEU A 338 -1.33 -23.94 7.53
N VAL A 339 -1.15 -23.46 8.75
CA VAL A 339 -1.62 -22.15 9.17
C VAL A 339 -0.43 -21.27 9.56
N THR A 340 -0.38 -20.04 9.08
CA THR A 340 0.59 -19.05 9.59
C THR A 340 -0.14 -18.02 10.45
N SER A 341 0.44 -17.65 11.61
CA SER A 341 -0.16 -16.67 12.52
C SER A 341 0.91 -15.88 13.27
N ARG A 342 0.54 -14.75 13.88
CA ARG A 342 1.42 -14.04 14.82
C ARG A 342 1.35 -14.58 16.24
N SER A 343 0.23 -15.18 16.61
CA SER A 343 -0.01 -15.78 17.91
C SER A 343 -0.29 -17.28 17.79
N GLU A 344 0.19 -18.03 18.77
CA GLU A 344 -0.13 -19.45 18.91
C GLU A 344 -1.65 -19.66 19.07
N ASP A 345 -2.31 -18.77 19.83
CA ASP A 345 -3.73 -18.88 20.14
C ASP A 345 -4.64 -18.92 18.90
N ALA A 346 -4.29 -18.18 17.85
CA ALA A 346 -5.07 -18.19 16.61
C ALA A 346 -5.00 -19.55 15.89
N LEU A 347 -3.88 -20.28 16.05
CA LEU A 347 -3.72 -21.64 15.53
C LEU A 347 -4.61 -22.62 16.30
N LEU A 348 -4.63 -22.49 17.63
CA LEU A 348 -5.44 -23.34 18.52
C LEU A 348 -6.95 -23.20 18.23
N VAL A 349 -7.42 -21.98 17.90
CA VAL A 349 -8.83 -21.73 17.51
C VAL A 349 -9.25 -22.52 16.27
N LEU A 350 -8.32 -22.79 15.35
CA LEU A 350 -8.55 -23.57 14.14
C LEU A 350 -8.35 -25.08 14.34
N GLY A 351 -8.03 -25.52 15.56
CA GLY A 351 -7.87 -26.93 15.91
C GLY A 351 -6.44 -27.45 15.83
N ALA A 352 -5.42 -26.57 15.83
CA ALA A 352 -4.04 -27.01 16.06
C ALA A 352 -3.85 -27.53 17.49
N ILE A 353 -3.01 -28.54 17.66
CA ILE A 353 -2.54 -29.00 18.97
C ILE A 353 -1.14 -28.44 19.22
N LYS A 354 -0.77 -28.23 20.48
CA LYS A 354 0.52 -27.59 20.82
C LYS A 354 1.75 -28.24 20.15
N PRO A 355 1.87 -29.58 20.04
CA PRO A 355 3.01 -30.19 19.36
C PRO A 355 3.10 -29.84 17.86
N THR A 356 1.98 -29.46 17.23
CA THR A 356 1.95 -29.07 15.81
C THR A 356 2.05 -27.56 15.61
N CYS A 357 2.16 -26.77 16.68
CA CYS A 357 2.41 -25.34 16.66
C CYS A 357 3.93 -25.07 16.71
N ILE A 358 4.51 -24.68 15.59
CA ILE A 358 5.93 -24.44 15.43
C ILE A 358 6.22 -22.94 15.58
N PRO A 359 6.94 -22.51 16.64
CA PRO A 359 7.45 -21.16 16.72
C PRO A 359 8.57 -20.99 15.69
N ILE A 360 8.50 -19.95 14.86
CA ILE A 360 9.61 -19.62 13.95
C ILE A 360 10.77 -19.03 14.77
N PRO A 361 11.95 -19.68 14.79
CA PRO A 361 13.06 -19.20 15.57
C PRO A 361 13.70 -17.98 14.90
N ASP A 362 14.33 -17.14 15.72
CA ASP A 362 15.26 -16.14 15.21
C ASP A 362 16.39 -16.82 14.44
N LEU A 363 16.85 -16.18 13.37
CA LEU A 363 18.00 -16.67 12.63
C LEU A 363 19.26 -16.53 13.50
N ASP A 364 20.12 -17.54 13.46
CA ASP A 364 21.46 -17.44 14.04
C ASP A 364 22.18 -16.18 13.53
N ALA A 365 22.99 -15.55 14.38
CA ALA A 365 23.60 -14.26 14.07
C ALA A 365 24.45 -14.29 12.80
N GLN A 366 25.16 -15.40 12.54
CA GLN A 366 25.99 -15.56 11.35
C GLN A 366 25.14 -15.80 10.10
N VAL A 367 24.07 -16.58 10.24
CA VAL A 367 23.08 -16.83 9.17
C VAL A 367 22.36 -15.52 8.81
N PHE A 368 21.96 -14.75 9.81
CA PHE A 368 21.30 -13.45 9.64
C PHE A 368 22.23 -12.41 9.00
N HIS A 369 23.51 -12.37 9.41
CA HIS A 369 24.52 -11.57 8.73
C HIS A 369 24.67 -11.98 7.28
N SER A 370 24.74 -13.28 6.99
CA SER A 370 24.82 -13.80 5.62
C SER A 370 23.60 -13.39 4.78
N LEU A 371 22.40 -13.39 5.36
CA LEU A 371 21.18 -12.89 4.72
C LEU A 371 21.28 -11.40 4.37
N LEU A 372 21.76 -10.56 5.30
CA LEU A 372 21.99 -9.13 5.02
C LEU A 372 23.01 -8.96 3.90
N MET A 373 24.11 -9.69 3.94
CA MET A 373 25.19 -9.59 2.95
C MET A 373 24.76 -10.07 1.57
N HIS A 374 23.93 -11.11 1.51
CA HIS A 374 23.30 -11.57 0.27
C HIS A 374 22.51 -10.42 -0.38
N TYR A 375 21.60 -9.78 0.35
CA TYR A 375 20.84 -8.64 -0.20
C TYR A 375 21.69 -7.40 -0.48
N ALA A 376 22.82 -7.23 0.19
CA ALA A 376 23.67 -6.05 0.04
C ALA A 376 24.69 -6.16 -1.08
N LEU A 377 25.32 -7.33 -1.28
CA LEU A 377 26.49 -7.45 -2.14
C LEU A 377 26.37 -8.51 -3.23
N GLU A 378 25.28 -9.29 -3.28
CA GLU A 378 25.09 -10.24 -4.38
C GLU A 378 24.98 -9.47 -5.72
N GLY A 379 25.75 -9.92 -6.72
CA GLY A 379 25.83 -9.26 -8.02
C GLY A 379 26.61 -7.93 -8.03
N VAL A 380 27.12 -7.46 -6.89
CA VAL A 380 27.90 -6.22 -6.81
C VAL A 380 29.37 -6.50 -7.13
N VAL A 381 29.86 -5.86 -8.19
CA VAL A 381 31.26 -5.94 -8.64
C VAL A 381 32.11 -4.96 -7.81
N ILE A 382 32.81 -5.50 -6.81
CA ILE A 382 33.77 -4.77 -5.97
C ILE A 382 34.97 -5.66 -5.67
N ASP A 383 36.08 -5.01 -5.34
CA ASP A 383 37.32 -5.66 -4.89
C ASP A 383 37.12 -6.46 -3.59
N ASP A 384 37.86 -7.56 -3.44
CA ASP A 384 37.71 -8.49 -2.31
C ASP A 384 38.13 -7.90 -0.97
N HIS A 385 39.10 -6.98 -0.94
CA HIS A 385 39.43 -6.24 0.27
C HIS A 385 38.28 -5.31 0.67
N VAL A 386 37.64 -4.64 -0.29
CA VAL A 386 36.44 -3.82 -0.03
C VAL A 386 35.29 -4.69 0.46
N ARG A 387 35.04 -5.84 -0.18
CA ARG A 387 34.00 -6.80 0.22
C ARG A 387 34.19 -7.29 1.66
N ARG A 388 35.42 -7.64 2.06
CA ARG A 388 35.74 -8.02 3.45
C ARG A 388 35.49 -6.87 4.43
N ARG A 389 35.90 -5.64 4.09
CA ARG A 389 35.65 -4.46 4.93
C ARG A 389 34.16 -4.19 5.10
N LEU A 390 33.38 -4.23 4.02
CA LEU A 390 31.92 -4.06 4.08
C LEU A 390 31.26 -5.18 4.89
N SER A 391 31.71 -6.42 4.74
CA SER A 391 31.21 -7.56 5.52
C SER A 391 31.38 -7.37 7.03
N MET A 392 32.56 -6.88 7.47
CA MET A 392 32.80 -6.56 8.89
C MET A 392 31.86 -5.45 9.40
N ILE A 393 31.64 -4.39 8.62
CA ILE A 393 30.69 -3.33 9.00
C ILE A 393 29.25 -3.86 9.00
N GLY A 394 28.91 -4.72 8.03
CA GLY A 394 27.62 -5.37 7.91
C GLY A 394 27.25 -6.21 9.12
N ALA A 395 28.22 -6.85 9.78
CA ALA A 395 27.97 -7.61 11.01
C ALA A 395 27.45 -6.72 12.15
N ASP A 396 27.95 -5.49 12.27
CA ASP A 396 27.47 -4.54 13.28
C ASP A 396 26.12 -3.92 12.91
N ILE A 397 25.86 -3.71 11.61
CA ILE A 397 24.54 -3.29 11.13
C ILE A 397 23.52 -4.40 11.42
N ALA A 398 23.85 -5.67 11.15
CA ALA A 398 22.97 -6.81 11.40
C ALA A 398 22.51 -6.89 12.85
N LYS A 399 23.40 -6.64 13.83
CA LYS A 399 23.04 -6.58 15.26
C LYS A 399 21.94 -5.55 15.56
N LYS A 400 21.87 -4.43 14.82
CA LYS A 400 20.84 -3.39 15.00
C LYS A 400 19.48 -3.78 14.44
N LEU A 401 19.45 -4.65 13.43
CA LEU A 401 18.22 -5.08 12.77
C LEU A 401 17.41 -6.10 13.59
N LYS A 402 17.94 -6.52 14.75
CA LYS A 402 17.25 -7.39 15.73
C LYS A 402 16.63 -8.65 15.09
N GLY A 403 17.40 -9.31 14.22
CA GLY A 403 17.04 -10.60 13.64
C GLY A 403 15.91 -10.59 12.61
N SER A 404 15.39 -9.42 12.18
CA SER A 404 14.27 -9.31 11.23
C SER A 404 14.70 -9.52 9.76
N PRO A 405 14.29 -10.62 9.09
CA PRO A 405 14.62 -10.86 7.68
C PRO A 405 14.14 -9.75 6.74
N LEU A 406 12.97 -9.15 7.01
CA LEU A 406 12.47 -8.01 6.23
C LEU A 406 13.40 -6.80 6.33
N ALA A 407 13.86 -6.50 7.55
CA ALA A 407 14.78 -5.40 7.80
C ALA A 407 16.13 -5.64 7.11
N ALA A 408 16.68 -6.86 7.19
CA ALA A 408 17.88 -7.27 6.48
C ALA A 408 17.76 -7.09 4.98
N ARG A 409 16.62 -7.49 4.39
CA ARG A 409 16.36 -7.31 2.95
C ARG A 409 16.35 -5.84 2.54
N ILE A 410 15.55 -5.00 3.22
CA ILE A 410 15.36 -3.60 2.83
C ILE A 410 16.62 -2.76 3.08
N VAL A 411 17.32 -2.97 4.19
CA VAL A 411 18.58 -2.29 4.49
C VAL A 411 19.69 -2.81 3.59
N GLY A 412 19.79 -4.13 3.41
CA GLY A 412 20.78 -4.75 2.55
C GLY A 412 20.72 -4.19 1.13
N ARG A 413 19.55 -4.24 0.49
CA ARG A 413 19.40 -3.70 -0.88
C ARG A 413 19.74 -2.21 -0.99
N ARG A 414 19.45 -1.41 0.05
CA ARG A 414 19.84 0.02 0.07
C ARG A 414 21.35 0.20 0.19
N LEU A 415 22.00 -0.59 1.05
CA LEU A 415 23.46 -0.59 1.20
C LEU A 415 24.16 -1.00 -0.09
N GLY A 416 23.60 -1.96 -0.83
CA GLY A 416 24.16 -2.43 -2.10
C GLY A 416 24.17 -1.38 -3.21
N ARG A 417 23.23 -0.43 -3.20
CA ARG A 417 23.23 0.71 -4.15
C ARG A 417 24.36 1.71 -3.87
N ARG A 418 24.95 1.69 -2.67
CA ARG A 418 26.04 2.58 -2.26
C ARG A 418 27.14 1.77 -1.56
N PRO A 419 27.92 0.96 -2.29
CA PRO A 419 28.94 0.07 -1.72
C PRO A 419 30.22 0.84 -1.31
N LYS A 420 30.06 1.98 -0.63
CA LYS A 420 31.13 2.80 -0.07
C LYS A 420 31.20 2.58 1.43
N ALA A 421 32.39 2.27 1.94
CA ALA A 421 32.58 1.96 3.35
C ALA A 421 32.19 3.13 4.26
N GLU A 422 32.40 4.37 3.82
CA GLU A 422 32.06 5.59 4.57
C GLU A 422 30.55 5.64 4.82
N PHE A 423 29.74 5.36 3.78
CA PHE A 423 28.28 5.31 3.91
C PHE A 423 27.85 4.22 4.90
N TRP A 424 28.41 3.01 4.78
CA TRP A 424 28.09 1.90 5.69
C TRP A 424 28.47 2.22 7.14
N VAL A 425 29.59 2.92 7.38
CA VAL A 425 29.97 3.40 8.72
C VAL A 425 28.96 4.42 9.25
N THR A 426 28.46 5.34 8.42
CA THR A 426 27.39 6.26 8.84
C THR A 426 26.14 5.50 9.27
N VAL A 427 25.73 4.46 8.52
CA VAL A 427 24.59 3.61 8.89
C VAL A 427 24.85 2.85 10.18
N LYS A 428 26.04 2.23 10.31
CA LYS A 428 26.48 1.56 11.53
C LYS A 428 26.45 2.49 12.74
N ASN A 429 26.78 3.77 12.60
CA ASN A 429 26.81 4.71 13.72
C ASN A 429 25.45 5.39 13.97
N GLY A 430 24.55 5.42 12.98
CA GLY A 430 23.23 6.02 13.08
C GLY A 430 22.26 5.25 14.00
N LYS A 431 21.30 5.97 14.59
CA LYS A 431 20.27 5.38 15.48
C LYS A 431 18.99 4.93 14.75
N LEU A 432 18.81 5.35 13.50
CA LEU A 432 17.56 5.16 12.75
C LEU A 432 17.31 3.70 12.34
N VAL A 433 18.33 2.84 12.31
CA VAL A 433 18.22 1.44 11.83
C VAL A 433 17.93 0.45 12.98
N ASP A 434 17.34 0.91 14.09
CA ASP A 434 17.03 0.03 15.22
C ASP A 434 15.67 -0.67 15.05
N GLY A 435 15.69 -2.00 14.99
CA GLY A 435 14.50 -2.83 14.78
C GLY A 435 13.86 -2.67 13.38
N THR A 436 12.75 -3.38 13.15
CA THR A 436 12.13 -3.45 11.82
C THR A 436 11.60 -2.09 11.34
N MET A 437 10.74 -1.41 12.11
CA MET A 437 10.15 -0.15 11.66
C MET A 437 11.20 0.96 11.47
N GLY A 438 12.21 1.03 12.35
CA GLY A 438 13.34 1.94 12.16
C GLY A 438 14.10 1.67 10.86
N ALA A 439 14.40 0.40 10.57
CA ALA A 439 15.04 0.01 9.31
C ALA A 439 14.21 0.38 8.06
N LEU A 440 12.90 0.17 8.10
CA LEU A 440 11.97 0.57 7.03
C LEU A 440 11.96 2.08 6.83
N TRP A 441 11.80 2.82 7.93
CA TRP A 441 11.82 4.28 7.95
C TRP A 441 13.12 4.85 7.38
N TRP A 442 14.26 4.34 7.86
CA TRP A 442 15.57 4.75 7.38
C TRP A 442 15.69 4.53 5.87
N SER A 443 15.28 3.37 5.34
CA SER A 443 15.34 3.12 3.89
C SER A 443 14.39 4.03 3.10
N TYR A 444 13.22 4.37 3.65
CA TYR A 444 12.28 5.32 3.05
C TYR A 444 12.87 6.73 2.95
N GLN A 445 13.56 7.20 3.99
CA GLN A 445 14.26 8.49 3.98
C GLN A 445 15.41 8.57 2.96
N HIS A 446 15.84 7.42 2.41
CA HIS A 446 16.89 7.35 1.38
C HIS A 446 16.33 7.15 -0.04
N LEU A 447 15.01 7.09 -0.21
CA LEU A 447 14.36 7.12 -1.53
C LEU A 447 14.46 8.51 -2.15
N ASP A 448 14.40 8.57 -3.49
CA ASP A 448 14.07 9.81 -4.16
C ASP A 448 12.77 10.40 -3.60
N GLN A 449 12.70 11.72 -3.54
CA GLN A 449 11.56 12.41 -2.98
C GLN A 449 10.26 12.11 -3.72
N GLN A 450 10.26 12.07 -5.05
CA GLN A 450 9.05 11.81 -5.81
C GLN A 450 8.64 10.35 -5.66
N ALA A 451 9.61 9.44 -5.59
CA ALA A 451 9.36 8.04 -5.23
C ALA A 451 8.70 7.90 -3.84
N ARG A 452 9.02 8.78 -2.88
CA ARG A 452 8.32 8.80 -1.56
C ARG A 452 6.85 9.18 -1.68
N ARG A 453 6.49 10.18 -2.51
CA ARG A 453 5.07 10.54 -2.76
C ARG A 453 4.34 9.38 -3.44
N CYS A 454 4.97 8.79 -4.45
CA CYS A 454 4.45 7.62 -5.17
C CYS A 454 4.18 6.45 -4.21
N PHE A 455 5.12 6.17 -3.30
CA PHE A 455 4.98 5.16 -2.27
C PHE A 455 3.87 5.45 -1.26
N ALA A 456 3.80 6.68 -0.74
CA ALA A 456 2.73 7.08 0.19
C ALA A 456 1.35 6.90 -0.44
N TYR A 457 1.23 7.27 -1.72
CA TYR A 457 0.00 7.11 -2.49
C TYR A 457 -0.42 5.64 -2.65
N CYS A 458 0.50 4.67 -2.67
CA CYS A 458 0.14 3.25 -2.70
C CYS A 458 -0.73 2.82 -1.51
N SER A 459 -0.70 3.54 -0.39
CA SER A 459 -1.60 3.29 0.73
C SER A 459 -3.08 3.55 0.41
N ILE A 460 -3.42 4.24 -0.69
CA ILE A 460 -4.82 4.41 -1.11
C ILE A 460 -5.49 3.07 -1.45
N PHE A 461 -4.72 2.07 -1.88
CA PHE A 461 -5.27 0.77 -2.23
C PHE A 461 -5.44 -0.12 -1.00
N PRO A 462 -6.46 -1.00 -0.93
CA PRO A 462 -6.57 -1.98 0.12
C PRO A 462 -5.31 -2.85 0.25
N ARG A 463 -5.07 -3.37 1.45
CA ARG A 463 -3.94 -4.27 1.71
C ARG A 463 -3.96 -5.43 0.71
N ARG A 464 -2.77 -5.78 0.21
CA ARG A 464 -2.55 -6.84 -0.80
C ARG A 464 -3.30 -6.66 -2.13
N ARG A 465 -3.83 -5.46 -2.44
CA ARG A 465 -4.24 -5.14 -3.81
C ARG A 465 -3.09 -5.45 -4.76
N GLN A 466 -3.35 -6.23 -5.80
CA GLN A 466 -2.41 -6.43 -6.89
C GLN A 466 -2.16 -5.10 -7.58
N LEU A 467 -0.92 -4.62 -7.49
CA LEU A 467 -0.51 -3.36 -8.10
C LEU A 467 0.18 -3.65 -9.43
N TYR A 468 -0.37 -3.10 -10.49
CA TYR A 468 0.17 -3.20 -11.84
C TYR A 468 1.01 -1.95 -12.16
N LEU A 469 2.13 -2.17 -12.83
CA LEU A 469 3.10 -1.13 -13.19
C LEU A 469 2.45 0.03 -13.93
N ASP A 470 1.76 -0.28 -15.03
CA ASP A 470 1.18 0.73 -15.91
C ASP A 470 0.03 1.50 -15.24
N GLU A 471 -0.75 0.84 -14.38
CA GLU A 471 -1.81 1.48 -13.60
C GLU A 471 -1.21 2.49 -12.61
N LEU A 472 -0.21 2.08 -11.83
CA LEU A 472 0.45 2.95 -10.86
C LEU A 472 1.12 4.16 -11.52
N ILE A 473 1.85 3.96 -12.61
CA ILE A 473 2.53 5.05 -13.32
C ILE A 473 1.49 6.08 -13.80
N LYS A 474 0.40 5.65 -14.43
CA LYS A 474 -0.66 6.56 -14.90
C LYS A 474 -1.28 7.36 -13.77
N LEU A 475 -1.51 6.74 -12.61
CA LEU A 475 -2.04 7.43 -11.44
C LEU A 475 -1.03 8.44 -10.88
N TRP A 476 0.25 8.09 -10.81
CA TRP A 476 1.31 9.01 -10.35
C TRP A 476 1.52 10.19 -11.30
N VAL A 477 1.44 9.95 -12.61
CA VAL A 477 1.46 11.01 -13.63
C VAL A 477 0.26 11.93 -13.48
N ALA A 478 -0.94 11.37 -13.35
CA ALA A 478 -2.17 12.15 -13.19
C ALA A 478 -2.16 13.01 -11.92
N GLU A 479 -1.65 12.49 -10.80
CA GLU A 479 -1.50 13.27 -9.57
C GLU A 479 -0.37 14.30 -9.63
N GLY A 480 0.47 14.28 -10.68
CA GLY A 480 1.60 15.19 -10.83
C GLY A 480 2.76 14.88 -9.90
N PHE A 481 2.91 13.61 -9.49
CA PHE A 481 4.06 13.17 -8.68
C PHE A 481 5.33 13.00 -9.51
N ILE A 482 5.18 12.82 -10.83
CA ILE A 482 6.34 12.66 -11.71
C ILE A 482 6.92 14.01 -12.08
N ARG A 483 8.24 14.15 -11.89
CA ARG A 483 9.01 15.33 -12.30
C ARG A 483 9.82 15.01 -13.54
N THR A 484 9.62 15.75 -14.63
CA THR A 484 10.53 15.74 -15.77
C THR A 484 11.47 16.95 -15.68
N PRO A 485 12.80 16.75 -15.56
CA PRO A 485 13.77 17.85 -15.60
C PRO A 485 13.85 18.50 -16.99
N ASN A 486 13.49 17.76 -18.05
CA ASN A 486 13.47 18.24 -19.42
C ASN A 486 12.08 18.06 -20.03
N GLU A 487 11.56 19.07 -20.73
CA GLU A 487 10.27 19.01 -21.43
C GLU A 487 10.20 17.93 -22.54
N ARG A 488 11.34 17.34 -22.90
CA ARG A 488 11.44 16.27 -23.92
C ARG A 488 11.41 14.85 -23.35
N GLU A 489 11.54 14.69 -22.03
CA GLU A 489 11.50 13.37 -21.39
C GLU A 489 10.06 12.90 -21.22
N ASP A 490 9.83 11.62 -21.48
CA ASP A 490 8.52 11.00 -21.26
C ASP A 490 8.26 10.85 -19.75
N VAL A 491 7.12 11.37 -19.30
CA VAL A 491 6.67 11.27 -17.91
C VAL A 491 6.44 9.82 -17.48
N GLU A 492 6.04 8.93 -18.39
CA GLU A 492 5.85 7.52 -18.05
C GLU A 492 7.20 6.81 -17.85
N ASP A 493 8.23 7.18 -18.60
CA ASP A 493 9.58 6.64 -18.45
C ASP A 493 10.20 7.08 -17.10
N VAL A 494 10.07 8.36 -16.73
CA VAL A 494 10.53 8.82 -15.41
C VAL A 494 9.70 8.17 -14.29
N GLY A 495 8.40 7.95 -14.50
CA GLY A 495 7.55 7.19 -13.58
C GLY A 495 8.03 5.75 -13.37
N ARG A 496 8.53 5.10 -14.43
CA ARG A 496 9.14 3.77 -14.37
C ARG A 496 10.42 3.78 -13.54
N GLU A 497 11.24 4.81 -13.62
CA GLU A 497 12.45 4.92 -12.78
C GLU A 497 12.11 4.96 -11.28
N TYR A 498 11.09 5.72 -10.87
CA TYR A 498 10.64 5.74 -9.48
C TYR A 498 10.04 4.39 -9.06
N PHE A 499 9.27 3.74 -9.94
CA PHE A 499 8.79 2.39 -9.70
C PHE A 499 9.95 1.41 -9.48
N ASP A 500 10.94 1.44 -10.35
CA ASP A 500 12.12 0.56 -10.31
C ASP A 500 12.97 0.82 -9.07
N GLU A 501 13.04 2.06 -8.58
CA GLU A 501 13.61 2.34 -7.26
C GLU A 501 12.83 1.63 -6.14
N LEU A 502 11.51 1.78 -6.09
CA LEU A 502 10.67 1.14 -5.06
C LEU A 502 10.76 -0.38 -5.12
N ALA A 503 10.77 -0.96 -6.32
CA ALA A 503 10.91 -2.39 -6.54
C ALA A 503 12.32 -2.91 -6.17
N SER A 504 13.36 -2.24 -6.65
CA SER A 504 14.75 -2.61 -6.37
C SER A 504 15.06 -2.53 -4.87
N THR A 505 14.42 -1.61 -4.13
CA THR A 505 14.61 -1.46 -2.67
C THR A 505 13.63 -2.29 -1.83
N SER A 506 12.86 -3.18 -2.47
CA SER A 506 11.89 -4.11 -1.84
C SER A 506 10.68 -3.47 -1.15
N PHE A 507 10.41 -2.18 -1.44
CA PHE A 507 9.16 -1.53 -1.05
C PHE A 507 7.98 -2.07 -1.86
N LEU A 508 8.21 -2.34 -3.15
CA LEU A 508 7.31 -3.12 -4.01
C LEU A 508 7.92 -4.49 -4.27
N GLN A 509 7.17 -5.56 -3.99
CA GLN A 509 7.62 -6.93 -4.20
C GLN A 509 6.83 -7.56 -5.33
N LYS A 510 7.54 -7.98 -6.39
CA LYS A 510 6.97 -8.75 -7.47
C LYS A 510 6.41 -10.05 -6.91
N ALA A 511 5.11 -10.26 -7.05
CA ALA A 511 4.42 -11.38 -6.43
C ALA A 511 4.03 -12.47 -7.43
N GLY A 512 3.83 -12.10 -8.70
CA GLY A 512 3.52 -13.06 -9.75
C GLY A 512 3.19 -12.39 -11.08
N LYS A 513 2.58 -13.19 -11.96
CA LYS A 513 2.02 -12.75 -13.24
C LYS A 513 0.54 -13.11 -13.29
N TYR A 514 -0.30 -12.18 -13.74
CA TYR A 514 -1.70 -12.40 -14.03
C TYR A 514 -2.01 -11.92 -15.45
N ASN A 515 -2.60 -12.79 -16.28
CA ASN A 515 -2.84 -12.53 -17.71
C ASN A 515 -1.61 -11.99 -18.47
N GLY A 516 -0.42 -12.51 -18.15
CA GLY A 516 0.84 -12.08 -18.76
C GLY A 516 1.49 -10.84 -18.12
N ASN A 517 0.76 -10.09 -17.29
CA ASN A 517 1.25 -8.88 -16.64
C ASN A 517 1.82 -9.16 -15.25
N ASP A 518 3.01 -8.63 -14.96
CA ASP A 518 3.59 -8.68 -13.63
C ASP A 518 2.75 -7.84 -12.64
N TYR A 519 2.51 -8.37 -11.44
CA TYR A 519 1.89 -7.62 -10.36
C TYR A 519 2.77 -7.62 -9.10
N TYR A 520 2.59 -6.56 -8.32
CA TYR A 520 3.41 -6.24 -7.16
C TYR A 520 2.54 -6.07 -5.92
N LEU A 521 3.13 -6.32 -4.76
CA LEU A 521 2.49 -6.16 -3.45
C LEU A 521 3.40 -5.36 -2.52
N LEU A 522 2.79 -4.61 -1.60
CA LEU A 522 3.49 -4.11 -0.42
C LEU A 522 3.42 -5.18 0.66
N HIS A 523 4.57 -5.48 1.28
CA HIS A 523 4.58 -6.24 2.53
C HIS A 523 3.90 -5.41 3.63
N ASP A 524 3.16 -5.99 4.56
CA ASP A 524 2.32 -5.15 5.42
C ASP A 524 3.05 -4.22 6.36
N LEU A 525 4.20 -4.60 6.94
CA LEU A 525 4.99 -3.61 7.69
C LEU A 525 5.45 -2.43 6.81
N VAL A 526 5.64 -2.66 5.51
CA VAL A 526 5.89 -1.59 4.52
C VAL A 526 4.60 -0.82 4.24
N TYR A 527 3.46 -1.51 4.15
CA TYR A 527 2.16 -0.86 4.02
C TYR A 527 1.82 0.01 5.24
N ASP A 528 2.10 -0.45 6.47
CA ASP A 528 1.93 0.31 7.71
C ASP A 528 2.76 1.59 7.66
N LEU A 529 3.99 1.50 7.13
CA LEU A 529 4.81 2.66 6.85
C LEU A 529 4.16 3.56 5.79
N ALA A 530 3.61 3.02 4.70
CA ALA A 530 2.91 3.79 3.67
C ALA A 530 1.71 4.57 4.25
N GLU A 531 0.89 3.92 5.08
CA GLU A 531 -0.24 4.57 5.78
C GLU A 531 0.25 5.64 6.75
N MET A 532 1.32 5.34 7.48
CA MET A 532 1.91 6.29 8.41
C MET A 532 2.41 7.53 7.67
N VAL A 533 3.10 7.40 6.54
CA VAL A 533 3.62 8.57 5.80
C VAL A 533 2.55 9.29 4.99
N ALA A 534 1.51 8.59 4.53
CA ALA A 534 0.35 9.21 3.88
C ALA A 534 -0.52 10.00 4.86
N GLY A 535 -0.55 9.59 6.14
CA GLY A 535 -1.31 10.26 7.19
C GLY A 535 -2.79 10.34 6.82
N SER A 536 -3.36 11.54 6.87
CA SER A 536 -4.77 11.80 6.56
C SER A 536 -5.07 12.03 5.08
N ASP A 537 -4.08 11.96 4.19
CA ASP A 537 -4.30 12.23 2.76
C ASP A 537 -5.01 11.09 2.06
N CYS A 538 -4.71 9.84 2.45
CA CYS A 538 -5.34 8.64 1.92
C CYS A 538 -6.42 8.14 2.89
N PHE A 539 -7.57 7.77 2.34
CA PHE A 539 -8.61 7.07 3.08
C PHE A 539 -9.24 5.98 2.21
N ARG A 540 -9.73 4.93 2.85
CA ARG A 540 -10.31 3.78 2.16
C ARG A 540 -11.62 3.40 2.82
N ILE A 541 -12.60 3.06 1.99
CA ILE A 541 -13.91 2.58 2.40
C ILE A 541 -14.05 1.14 1.89
N GLU A 542 -13.84 0.19 2.80
CA GLU A 542 -13.93 -1.25 2.56
C GLU A 542 -15.27 -1.75 3.11
N ASN A 543 -16.32 -1.67 2.29
CA ASN A 543 -17.70 -1.94 2.73
C ASN A 543 -18.08 -3.42 2.80
N GLY A 544 -17.11 -4.31 2.59
CA GLY A 544 -17.32 -5.73 2.39
C GLY A 544 -18.11 -6.02 1.10
N TRP A 545 -17.90 -7.19 0.51
CA TRP A 545 -18.78 -7.67 -0.54
C TRP A 545 -20.17 -7.92 0.04
N ARG A 546 -21.21 -7.39 -0.59
CA ARG A 546 -22.60 -7.65 -0.20
C ARG A 546 -23.28 -8.40 -1.32
N TRP A 547 -23.77 -9.59 -0.97
CA TRP A 547 -24.47 -10.47 -1.90
C TRP A 547 -25.98 -10.49 -1.68
N GLU A 548 -26.47 -9.87 -0.61
CA GLU A 548 -27.90 -9.55 -0.45
C GLU A 548 -28.23 -8.26 -1.20
N GLU A 549 -29.45 -8.14 -1.73
CA GLU A 549 -29.97 -6.86 -2.22
C GLU A 549 -29.64 -5.76 -1.20
N PRO A 550 -29.17 -4.57 -1.63
CA PRO A 550 -28.88 -3.49 -0.72
C PRO A 550 -30.17 -3.11 0.01
N LYS A 551 -30.34 -3.65 1.23
CA LYS A 551 -31.36 -3.17 2.16
C LYS A 551 -31.07 -1.68 2.32
N ARG A 552 -31.98 -0.83 1.86
CA ARG A 552 -31.88 0.63 1.99
C ARG A 552 -31.50 0.96 3.45
N GLY A 553 -30.34 1.61 3.65
CA GLY A 553 -29.87 2.03 4.98
C GLY A 553 -28.73 1.21 5.62
N VAL A 554 -28.15 0.22 4.94
CA VAL A 554 -27.01 -0.55 5.50
C VAL A 554 -25.64 -0.05 5.00
N GLY A 555 -25.50 1.10 4.33
CA GLY A 555 -24.20 1.59 3.78
C GLY A 555 -23.07 1.85 4.81
N TRP A 556 -21.89 2.25 4.35
CA TRP A 556 -20.76 2.67 5.23
C TRP A 556 -21.25 3.71 6.25
N ARG A 557 -21.11 3.39 7.54
CA ARG A 557 -21.57 4.28 8.62
C ARG A 557 -20.45 5.12 9.25
N GLY A 558 -19.20 4.76 9.01
CA GLY A 558 -18.04 5.51 9.49
C GLY A 558 -17.94 6.90 8.86
N ASP A 559 -17.24 7.81 9.53
CA ASP A 559 -16.97 9.14 9.00
C ASP A 559 -15.79 9.12 8.02
N VAL A 560 -15.80 10.07 7.09
CA VAL A 560 -14.73 10.26 6.11
C VAL A 560 -14.07 11.61 6.43
N PRO A 561 -12.74 11.65 6.65
CA PRO A 561 -12.05 12.90 6.95
C PRO A 561 -12.27 13.94 5.86
N LEU A 562 -12.68 15.15 6.21
CA LEU A 562 -12.96 16.23 5.24
C LEU A 562 -11.69 16.69 4.49
N SER A 563 -10.51 16.46 5.08
CA SER A 563 -9.21 16.79 4.52
C SER A 563 -8.65 15.74 3.57
N VAL A 564 -9.33 14.59 3.40
CA VAL A 564 -8.86 13.51 2.53
C VAL A 564 -8.66 14.01 1.09
N ARG A 565 -7.56 13.60 0.48
CA ARG A 565 -7.21 13.95 -0.91
C ARG A 565 -7.35 12.76 -1.85
N TYR A 566 -7.11 11.56 -1.35
CA TYR A 566 -7.13 10.34 -2.14
C TYR A 566 -8.07 9.34 -1.46
N LEU A 567 -9.20 9.05 -2.12
CA LEU A 567 -10.23 8.17 -1.59
C LEU A 567 -10.39 6.94 -2.47
N PHE A 568 -10.27 5.77 -1.86
CA PHE A 568 -10.68 4.51 -2.44
C PHE A 568 -12.01 4.04 -1.84
N VAL A 569 -12.92 3.61 -2.69
CA VAL A 569 -14.22 3.05 -2.33
C VAL A 569 -14.32 1.67 -2.97
N GLN A 570 -14.42 0.63 -2.15
CA GLN A 570 -14.44 -0.75 -2.65
C GLN A 570 -15.65 -1.01 -3.55
N ASN A 571 -16.85 -0.60 -3.13
CA ASN A 571 -18.09 -0.84 -3.86
C ASN A 571 -18.83 0.47 -4.12
N TYR A 572 -19.34 0.64 -5.33
CA TYR A 572 -20.21 1.77 -5.69
C TYR A 572 -21.44 1.82 -4.77
N ASP A 573 -21.64 2.97 -4.13
CA ASP A 573 -22.79 3.26 -3.27
C ASP A 573 -23.23 4.72 -3.51
N ALA A 574 -24.34 4.87 -4.24
CA ALA A 574 -24.88 6.18 -4.61
C ALA A 574 -25.24 7.04 -3.40
N GLU A 575 -25.72 6.44 -2.31
CA GLU A 575 -26.09 7.15 -1.09
C GLU A 575 -24.84 7.66 -0.36
N LEU A 576 -23.82 6.81 -0.22
CA LEU A 576 -22.52 7.18 0.33
C LEU A 576 -21.88 8.32 -0.46
N ILE A 577 -21.88 8.21 -1.79
CA ILE A 577 -21.32 9.24 -2.67
C ILE A 577 -22.05 10.56 -2.42
N THR A 578 -23.37 10.56 -2.54
CA THR A 578 -24.19 11.77 -2.48
C THR A 578 -24.16 12.43 -1.10
N LYS A 579 -24.21 11.64 -0.02
CA LYS A 579 -24.33 12.16 1.35
C LYS A 579 -22.98 12.49 2.01
N LYS A 580 -21.90 11.78 1.65
CA LYS A 580 -20.58 11.94 2.27
C LYS A 580 -19.52 12.42 1.28
N ILE A 581 -19.30 11.70 0.18
CA ILE A 581 -18.16 11.97 -0.72
C ILE A 581 -18.26 13.33 -1.41
N LEU A 582 -19.45 13.77 -1.85
CA LEU A 582 -19.63 15.09 -2.48
C LEU A 582 -19.30 16.30 -1.59
N LYS A 583 -19.13 16.08 -0.27
CA LYS A 583 -18.71 17.10 0.70
C LYS A 583 -17.18 17.29 0.76
N LEU A 584 -16.41 16.37 0.17
CA LEU A 584 -14.95 16.35 0.24
C LEU A 584 -14.33 17.31 -0.79
N LYS A 585 -14.28 18.60 -0.47
CA LYS A 585 -13.82 19.64 -1.42
C LYS A 585 -12.34 19.59 -1.78
N SER A 586 -11.54 18.88 -0.98
CA SER A 586 -10.10 18.72 -1.20
C SER A 586 -9.75 17.46 -1.99
N LEU A 587 -10.76 16.69 -2.44
CA LEU A 587 -10.53 15.39 -3.08
C LEU A 587 -9.91 15.56 -4.48
N ARG A 588 -8.77 14.87 -4.69
CA ARG A 588 -8.00 14.83 -5.94
C ARG A 588 -8.10 13.47 -6.63
N THR A 589 -8.16 12.38 -5.87
CA THR A 589 -8.44 11.04 -6.40
C THR A 589 -9.72 10.48 -5.82
N LEU A 590 -10.59 9.95 -6.69
CA LEU A 590 -11.67 9.04 -6.34
C LEU A 590 -11.56 7.75 -7.16
N ILE A 591 -11.28 6.63 -6.48
CA ILE A 591 -11.27 5.29 -7.08
C ILE A 591 -12.47 4.53 -6.52
N ILE A 592 -13.42 4.17 -7.40
CA ILE A 592 -14.52 3.26 -7.09
C ILE A 592 -14.19 1.93 -7.77
N ASP A 593 -13.83 0.93 -6.98
CA ASP A 593 -13.16 -0.27 -7.50
C ASP A 593 -14.13 -1.28 -8.13
N ALA A 594 -15.23 -1.57 -7.45
CA ALA A 594 -16.23 -2.52 -7.91
C ALA A 594 -17.62 -1.89 -8.00
N ILE A 595 -18.41 -2.44 -8.92
CA ILE A 595 -19.84 -2.15 -9.07
C ILE A 595 -20.53 -3.51 -8.96
N GLU A 596 -21.46 -3.64 -8.02
CA GLU A 596 -22.25 -4.85 -7.87
C GLU A 596 -23.07 -5.12 -9.14
N MET A 597 -23.27 -6.40 -9.48
CA MET A 597 -23.80 -6.85 -10.78
C MET A 597 -25.13 -6.21 -11.20
N TYR A 598 -25.97 -5.84 -10.23
CA TYR A 598 -27.29 -5.24 -10.46
C TYR A 598 -27.38 -3.77 -10.05
N THR A 599 -26.29 -3.16 -9.61
CA THR A 599 -26.28 -1.78 -9.13
C THR A 599 -26.09 -0.82 -10.31
N PRO A 600 -27.10 -0.01 -10.65
CA PRO A 600 -26.97 0.96 -11.74
C PRO A 600 -26.04 2.09 -11.32
N VAL A 601 -25.09 2.45 -12.19
CA VAL A 601 -24.32 3.69 -12.02
C VAL A 601 -25.16 4.83 -12.59
N GLU A 602 -25.78 5.64 -11.74
CA GLU A 602 -26.69 6.68 -12.18
C GLU A 602 -25.94 7.89 -12.75
N GLU A 603 -26.30 8.31 -13.95
CA GLU A 603 -25.74 9.49 -14.61
C GLU A 603 -25.80 10.74 -13.71
N LYS A 604 -26.90 10.91 -12.95
CA LYS A 604 -27.07 12.02 -12.00
C LYS A 604 -26.03 12.03 -10.88
N VAL A 605 -25.57 10.86 -10.44
CA VAL A 605 -24.53 10.76 -9.40
C VAL A 605 -23.18 11.15 -10.00
N ILE A 606 -22.85 10.64 -11.19
CA ILE A 606 -21.63 11.01 -11.92
C ILE A 606 -21.62 12.52 -12.24
N ALA A 607 -22.73 13.08 -12.71
CA ALA A 607 -22.86 14.51 -12.95
C ALA A 607 -22.66 15.33 -11.66
N SER A 608 -23.13 14.81 -10.53
CA SER A 608 -22.94 15.46 -9.23
C SER A 608 -21.48 15.41 -8.75
N ILE A 609 -20.76 14.31 -9.00
CA ILE A 609 -19.32 14.20 -8.77
C ILE A 609 -18.60 15.30 -9.55
N PHE A 610 -18.86 15.41 -10.85
CA PHE A 610 -18.22 16.40 -11.73
C PHE A 610 -18.46 17.84 -11.25
N LYS A 611 -19.69 18.18 -10.86
CA LYS A 611 -20.03 19.52 -10.40
C LYS A 611 -19.44 19.88 -9.04
N LYS A 612 -19.34 18.90 -8.12
CA LYS A 612 -19.05 19.18 -6.71
C LYS A 612 -17.59 18.95 -6.32
N LEU A 613 -16.84 18.14 -7.07
CA LEU A 613 -15.47 17.72 -6.76
C LEU A 613 -14.49 18.28 -7.80
N GLN A 614 -14.44 19.61 -7.90
CA GLN A 614 -13.70 20.33 -8.94
C GLN A 614 -12.17 20.17 -8.88
N LYS A 615 -11.63 19.69 -7.75
CA LYS A 615 -10.19 19.41 -7.57
C LYS A 615 -9.76 18.02 -8.02
N LEU A 616 -10.67 17.20 -8.57
CA LEU A 616 -10.34 15.86 -9.03
C LEU A 616 -9.33 15.90 -10.18
N ARG A 617 -8.28 15.10 -10.02
CA ARG A 617 -7.29 14.75 -11.05
C ARG A 617 -7.49 13.34 -11.58
N VAL A 618 -7.94 12.44 -10.70
CA VAL A 618 -8.20 11.04 -11.00
C VAL A 618 -9.62 10.69 -10.63
N LEU A 619 -10.38 10.18 -11.58
CA LEU A 619 -11.63 9.47 -11.33
C LEU A 619 -11.61 8.12 -12.03
N THR A 620 -11.77 7.05 -11.25
CA THR A 620 -11.98 5.72 -11.80
C THR A 620 -13.23 5.08 -11.24
N VAL A 621 -14.03 4.45 -12.10
CA VAL A 621 -15.25 3.74 -11.71
C VAL A 621 -15.27 2.34 -12.34
N GLY A 622 -15.31 1.31 -11.49
CA GLY A 622 -15.33 -0.10 -11.88
C GLY A 622 -13.95 -0.69 -12.22
N CYS A 623 -12.87 -0.33 -11.53
CA CYS A 623 -11.51 -0.73 -11.89
C CYS A 623 -11.26 -2.25 -11.95
N CYS A 624 -11.91 -3.04 -11.09
CA CYS A 624 -11.56 -4.45 -10.87
C CYS A 624 -11.87 -5.39 -12.07
N ASN A 625 -11.10 -6.48 -12.20
CA ASN A 625 -11.13 -7.37 -13.38
C ASN A 625 -12.41 -8.19 -13.57
N ASN A 626 -13.25 -8.30 -12.55
CA ASN A 626 -14.35 -9.26 -12.53
C ASN A 626 -15.72 -8.65 -12.85
N TRP A 627 -15.86 -7.32 -12.76
CA TRP A 627 -17.15 -6.66 -12.92
C TRP A 627 -17.03 -5.36 -13.70
N VAL A 628 -18.02 -5.10 -14.52
CA VAL A 628 -18.04 -4.03 -15.51
C VAL A 628 -19.40 -3.35 -15.47
N ILE A 629 -19.47 -2.08 -15.88
CA ILE A 629 -20.74 -1.42 -16.15
C ILE A 629 -21.44 -2.21 -17.27
N ARG A 630 -22.51 -2.94 -16.93
CA ARG A 630 -23.25 -3.80 -17.88
C ARG A 630 -24.37 -3.07 -18.62
N LYS A 631 -24.81 -1.93 -18.11
CA LYS A 631 -25.85 -1.10 -18.71
C LYS A 631 -25.53 0.38 -18.45
N PRO A 632 -25.71 1.28 -19.43
CA PRO A 632 -26.16 1.04 -20.82
C PRO A 632 -25.01 0.62 -21.76
N ASP A 633 -25.35 0.15 -22.97
CA ASP A 633 -24.39 -0.13 -24.06
C ASP A 633 -23.67 1.13 -24.60
N VAL A 634 -24.14 2.31 -24.15
CA VAL A 634 -23.59 3.63 -24.43
C VAL A 634 -23.42 4.36 -23.11
N LEU A 635 -22.20 4.77 -22.80
CA LEU A 635 -21.92 5.57 -21.61
C LEU A 635 -21.96 7.06 -21.99
N TYR A 636 -23.01 7.75 -21.55
CA TYR A 636 -23.11 9.21 -21.69
C TYR A 636 -22.30 9.87 -20.58
N ILE A 637 -21.31 10.66 -20.97
CA ILE A 637 -20.53 11.47 -20.04
C ILE A 637 -21.26 12.81 -19.86
N PRO A 638 -21.70 13.16 -18.63
CA PRO A 638 -22.42 14.41 -18.40
C PRO A 638 -21.62 15.65 -18.84
N GLU A 639 -22.31 16.65 -19.39
CA GLU A 639 -21.71 17.94 -19.80
C GLU A 639 -20.92 18.62 -18.66
N ALA A 640 -21.33 18.35 -17.41
CA ALA A 640 -20.63 18.80 -16.22
C ALA A 640 -19.13 18.42 -16.14
N ILE A 641 -18.65 17.47 -16.96
CA ILE A 641 -17.21 17.14 -17.03
C ILE A 641 -16.34 18.37 -17.35
N ILE A 642 -16.89 19.35 -18.08
CA ILE A 642 -16.20 20.61 -18.40
C ILE A 642 -15.84 21.44 -17.16
N GLU A 643 -16.50 21.19 -16.03
CA GLU A 643 -16.20 21.84 -14.76
C GLU A 643 -14.96 21.25 -14.06
N LEU A 644 -14.50 20.06 -14.47
CA LEU A 644 -13.33 19.38 -13.92
C LEU A 644 -12.03 19.78 -14.64
N LYS A 645 -11.60 21.03 -14.43
CA LYS A 645 -10.41 21.60 -15.08
C LYS A 645 -9.11 20.83 -14.83
N HIS A 646 -8.99 20.17 -13.67
CA HIS A 646 -7.76 19.50 -13.26
C HIS A 646 -7.76 17.99 -13.55
N LEU A 647 -8.83 17.45 -14.14
CA LEU A 647 -8.94 16.03 -14.41
C LEU A 647 -7.93 15.60 -15.47
N ARG A 648 -7.03 14.70 -15.10
CA ARG A 648 -5.95 14.17 -15.94
C ARG A 648 -6.12 12.68 -16.23
N TYR A 649 -6.86 11.96 -15.40
CA TYR A 649 -7.16 10.54 -15.58
C TYR A 649 -8.63 10.25 -15.32
N LEU A 650 -9.32 9.76 -16.35
CA LEU A 650 -10.70 9.32 -16.29
C LEU A 650 -10.80 7.91 -16.84
N ALA A 651 -11.31 6.98 -16.03
CA ALA A 651 -11.52 5.61 -16.47
C ALA A 651 -12.86 5.04 -15.97
N PHE A 652 -13.60 4.44 -16.89
CA PHE A 652 -14.82 3.69 -16.62
C PHE A 652 -14.65 2.31 -17.23
N ARG A 653 -14.79 1.24 -16.43
CA ARG A 653 -14.75 -0.10 -16.98
C ARG A 653 -16.15 -0.53 -17.39
N THR A 654 -16.33 -0.78 -18.67
CA THR A 654 -17.62 -1.15 -19.26
C THR A 654 -17.55 -2.57 -19.83
N ASN A 655 -18.71 -3.21 -20.03
CA ASN A 655 -18.76 -4.54 -20.64
C ASN A 655 -18.26 -4.46 -22.10
N MET A 656 -17.81 -5.58 -22.68
CA MET A 656 -17.45 -5.66 -24.11
C MET A 656 -18.61 -5.26 -25.06
N LEU A 657 -19.84 -5.18 -24.53
CA LEU A 657 -21.02 -4.70 -25.25
C LEU A 657 -21.16 -3.17 -25.25
N CYS A 658 -20.38 -2.44 -24.46
CA CYS A 658 -20.35 -0.98 -24.54
C CYS A 658 -19.63 -0.58 -25.83
N ARG A 659 -20.40 -0.08 -26.79
CA ARG A 659 -19.91 0.17 -28.16
C ARG A 659 -19.34 1.58 -28.30
N GLU A 660 -19.85 2.54 -27.53
CA GLU A 660 -19.54 3.96 -27.72
C GLU A 660 -19.53 4.73 -26.39
N TRP A 661 -18.57 5.65 -26.27
CA TRP A 661 -18.56 6.70 -25.25
C TRP A 661 -19.01 7.99 -25.91
N ILE A 662 -20.13 8.54 -25.44
CA ILE A 662 -20.64 9.81 -25.96
C ILE A 662 -20.22 10.90 -24.99
N PHE A 663 -19.16 11.60 -25.36
CA PHE A 663 -18.83 12.87 -24.74
C PHE A 663 -19.83 13.94 -25.18
N PRO A 664 -20.02 15.00 -24.39
CA PRO A 664 -20.84 16.13 -24.80
C PRO A 664 -20.25 16.73 -26.08
N THR A 665 -20.78 16.38 -27.24
CA THR A 665 -20.46 17.07 -28.49
C THR A 665 -21.28 18.34 -28.55
N SER A 666 -20.67 19.43 -29.00
CA SER A 666 -21.43 20.54 -29.57
C SER A 666 -22.11 20.06 -30.85
N ALA A 667 -23.25 19.39 -30.71
CA ALA A 667 -24.13 19.06 -31.83
C ALA A 667 -25.07 20.24 -32.06
N GLY A 668 -24.61 21.16 -32.91
CA GLY A 668 -25.45 21.81 -33.90
C GLY A 668 -25.06 21.25 -35.26
#